data_AF-A0A7Y5RZG0-F1
#
_entry.id   AF-A0A7Y5RZG0-F1
#
_cell.length_a   1.000
_cell.length_b   1.000
_cell.length_c   1.000
_cell.angle_alpha   90.00
_cell.angle_beta   90.00
_cell.angle_gamma   90.00
#
_symmetry.space_group_name_H-M   'P 1'
#
loop_
_entity.id
_entity.type
_entity.pdbx_description
1 polymer ?
#
loop_
_entity_poly.entity_id
_entity_poly.type
_entity_poly.pdbx_seq_one_letter_code
_entity_poly.pdbx_strand_id
1 'polypeptide(L)'
;MADPAAVDSDNNLTDTFVPRHIGPSDADLREMLAVVGCTSLDELMDQTVPESIRLRRALDLGPSRSEREAQDELRVIAGRNRVLRSMIGMGYYDTITPPVIQRNILENPGWYTQYTPYQAEISQGRLEALLNFQTMVADLTALPVANASLLDEATAAAEAMYMCRALSRDEAQRTVFFVADDCHPQTINVVRTRAAPLGIEVIVGRVESLLRGQGADRLATMFGVLLQYPTTDGRIENYENFIERVHKAGVRAVVATDLLACTLIRPPGEFGADIAVGSAQRFGVPMGFGGPHAAFMSCRDEYMRLMPGRIIGVSRDAHGRPACRLAIQTREQHIRREKATSNICTAQVLLAIMASMYAVWHGPRGLRRIARRVHGLTRALAEAIRGEGRFKVVHSDFFDTIVIDRGDARAGTTIEGLRQAGYNARWISEGRFAISLDETTTPDDLQRIIVSMGHDEREWDFVEMAQKARVPTAFERQSRFLTHPVFNSYHSEHEMLRYIKRLENRDLSLAHSMIPLGSCTMKLNAAAEMLPITWPEFAGIHPFAPADQTQGYAVLFEQLRRWLAEITGLPAVSLQPNAGSQGEYAGLLAIRAYHESRGQKQRDVCLIPTSAHGTNPASATIAGYRVVPVACDSKGNIDPADLRAKAREHGEGLGAIMVTYPSTHGVFEESIGELCRIVHDHGGQVYMDGANMNAQVGLCRPGDIGADVCHLNLHKTFCIPHGGGGPGMGPIAVAAHLAEFLPGDPLANVAQPPSAVSEPHESSAASSASSLRVDGAQFPPTSTKRETARPSAKSAELAYRRDLPHINSEGRPVFVTFCTANRWVLPEEVRQRVLDHCLHDHGSKIHVHGAVVMPDHVHLVFTALKDSQGDTYGLAEIMNGIKGASSHTVNKLLRRRGAVWQPESFDRVLRSDESVYEKVEYICMNPVRKGLVEREDAYPWLWREWKEGKSASGMKAVVRGETQPGAAVPVPHSTQPGAAVPHLTQPGAAVLHSTQPGAAVPHVGAVSAAMFGSASILPISWMYIAMMGAEGLKRASQAAILNANYMAQRLMKHFAVLYTGTQRRVAHEFIVDCRPFEKSAGVRVEDIAKRLMDYGFHAPTMSFPVPGTLMIEPTESESRAELDRFCDALIAIREEIRAIEEGRADRNDNPLKHAPHTAEAVSSDEWPHRYSRAAAAFPLPWVRERKFWPAVGRIDNVYGDRHLVCTCEGMEAYGR
;
A
#
# COMPACT_ATOMS: atom_id res chain seq x y z
N MET A 1 25.88 -4.81 41.57
CA MET A 1 27.01 -5.39 40.81
C MET A 1 26.93 -4.83 39.39
N ALA A 2 28.01 -4.79 38.62
CA ALA A 2 27.94 -4.29 37.25
C ALA A 2 27.14 -5.26 36.35
N ASP A 3 26.37 -4.71 35.42
CA ASP A 3 25.60 -5.48 34.44
C ASP A 3 26.52 -5.93 33.29
N PRO A 4 26.61 -7.24 32.97
CA PRO A 4 27.36 -7.75 31.82
C PRO A 4 26.87 -7.21 30.47
N ALA A 5 25.64 -6.71 30.38
CA ALA A 5 25.10 -6.09 29.16
C ALA A 5 25.68 -4.69 28.87
N ALA A 6 26.45 -4.10 29.78
CA ALA A 6 27.18 -2.84 29.56
C ALA A 6 28.42 -3.04 28.67
N VAL A 7 28.25 -3.69 27.51
CA VAL A 7 29.22 -3.68 26.42
C VAL A 7 29.19 -2.28 25.80
N ASP A 8 30.36 -1.64 25.84
CA ASP A 8 30.63 -0.31 25.30
C ASP A 8 29.99 -0.08 23.91
N SER A 9 29.10 0.91 23.82
CA SER A 9 28.34 1.20 22.59
C SER A 9 29.24 1.59 21.42
N ASP A 10 30.41 2.16 21.70
CA ASP A 10 31.39 2.57 20.69
C ASP A 10 32.13 1.36 20.07
N ASN A 11 31.96 0.15 20.63
CA ASN A 11 32.55 -1.09 20.14
C ASN A 11 31.56 -2.03 19.42
N ASN A 12 30.28 -1.69 19.31
CA ASN A 12 29.32 -2.51 18.57
C ASN A 12 29.38 -2.23 17.05
N LEU A 13 30.19 -3.01 16.33
CA LEU A 13 30.49 -2.80 14.90
C LEU A 13 29.38 -3.19 13.91
N THR A 14 28.19 -3.61 14.39
CA THR A 14 27.06 -4.01 13.54
C THR A 14 26.00 -2.91 13.44
N ASP A 15 25.58 -2.57 12.22
CA ASP A 15 24.49 -1.62 11.99
C ASP A 15 23.14 -2.26 12.36
N THR A 16 22.33 -1.54 13.13
CA THR A 16 21.07 -2.05 13.68
C THR A 16 19.96 -1.01 13.57
N PHE A 17 18.74 -1.47 13.29
CA PHE A 17 17.59 -0.60 13.07
C PHE A 17 16.95 -0.07 14.37
N VAL A 18 17.07 -0.80 15.48
CA VAL A 18 16.48 -0.43 16.78
C VAL A 18 16.84 1.01 17.23
N PRO A 19 18.12 1.48 17.20
CA PRO A 19 18.48 2.87 17.50
C PRO A 19 18.16 3.88 16.38
N ARG A 20 17.50 3.47 15.30
CA ARG A 20 16.88 4.37 14.29
C ARG A 20 15.37 4.50 14.55
N HIS A 21 14.75 3.41 15.00
CA HIS A 21 13.30 3.33 15.24
C HIS A 21 12.87 3.88 16.60
N ILE A 22 13.70 3.71 17.64
CA ILE A 22 13.44 4.20 19.00
C ILE A 22 14.15 5.56 19.18
N GLY A 23 13.39 6.61 19.49
CA GLY A 23 13.87 7.99 19.52
C GLY A 23 14.73 8.38 20.73
N PRO A 24 14.42 7.94 21.97
CA PRO A 24 15.25 8.22 23.14
C PRO A 24 16.53 7.37 23.17
N SER A 25 17.67 8.01 23.40
CA SER A 25 18.97 7.33 23.56
C SER A 25 19.07 6.59 24.90
N ASP A 26 20.07 5.72 25.08
CA ASP A 26 20.35 5.09 26.37
C ASP A 26 20.71 6.08 27.49
N ALA A 27 21.07 7.33 27.17
CA ALA A 27 21.15 8.42 28.15
C ALA A 27 19.76 8.95 28.52
N ASP A 28 18.93 9.26 27.52
CA ASP A 28 17.57 9.76 27.72
C ASP A 28 16.69 8.76 28.48
N LEU A 29 16.74 7.47 28.12
CA LEU A 29 15.99 6.41 28.81
C LEU A 29 16.28 6.41 30.31
N ARG A 30 17.55 6.57 30.73
CA ARG A 30 17.96 6.65 32.15
C ARG A 30 17.45 7.91 32.84
N GLU A 31 17.55 9.07 32.19
CA GLU A 31 17.04 10.33 32.77
C GLU A 31 15.51 10.35 32.86
N MET A 32 14.82 9.79 31.87
CA MET A 32 13.36 9.66 31.85
C MET A 32 12.87 8.68 32.92
N LEU A 33 13.54 7.53 33.08
CA LEU A 33 13.29 6.58 34.17
C LEU A 33 13.46 7.24 35.55
N ALA A 34 14.51 8.05 35.74
CA ALA A 34 14.74 8.78 36.99
C ALA A 34 13.61 9.79 37.31
N VAL A 35 13.05 10.47 36.29
CA VAL A 35 11.88 11.36 36.46
C VAL A 35 10.60 10.58 36.76
N VAL A 36 10.42 9.42 36.13
CA VAL A 36 9.30 8.48 36.34
C VAL A 36 9.41 7.75 37.69
N GLY A 37 10.60 7.70 38.30
CA GLY A 37 10.86 7.08 39.59
C GLY A 37 11.12 5.58 39.53
N CYS A 38 11.76 5.11 38.44
CA CYS A 38 12.22 3.73 38.24
C CYS A 38 13.72 3.69 37.94
N THR A 39 14.35 2.54 38.13
CA THR A 39 15.78 2.31 37.85
C THR A 39 16.04 1.61 36.53
N SER A 40 15.07 0.87 35.98
CA SER A 40 15.16 0.18 34.69
C SER A 40 13.83 0.14 33.93
N LEU A 41 13.88 -0.18 32.62
CA LEU A 41 12.67 -0.40 31.81
C LEU A 41 11.85 -1.59 32.32
N ASP A 42 12.50 -2.66 32.77
CA ASP A 42 11.79 -3.83 33.32
C ASP A 42 11.13 -3.50 34.67
N GLU A 43 11.73 -2.66 35.52
CA GLU A 43 11.06 -2.18 36.73
C GLU A 43 9.81 -1.36 36.39
N LEU A 44 9.86 -0.52 35.35
CA LEU A 44 8.66 0.20 34.89
C LEU A 44 7.58 -0.77 34.37
N MET A 45 7.94 -1.83 33.64
CA MET A 45 6.97 -2.85 33.23
C MET A 45 6.40 -3.60 34.43
N ASP A 46 7.23 -3.89 35.43
CA ASP A 46 6.84 -4.56 36.66
C ASP A 46 5.85 -3.75 37.50
N GLN A 47 5.84 -2.42 37.34
CA GLN A 47 4.87 -1.50 37.94
C GLN A 47 3.65 -1.19 37.06
N THR A 48 3.64 -1.60 35.78
CA THR A 48 2.67 -1.12 34.77
C THR A 48 1.81 -2.23 34.14
N VAL A 49 2.41 -3.37 33.80
CA VAL A 49 1.71 -4.52 33.17
C VAL A 49 1.36 -5.54 34.26
N PRO A 50 0.10 -5.99 34.43
CA PRO A 50 -0.28 -6.98 35.45
C PRO A 50 0.56 -8.27 35.39
N GLU A 51 1.08 -8.74 36.53
CA GLU A 51 2.00 -9.91 36.60
C GLU A 51 1.35 -11.21 36.08
N SER A 52 0.02 -11.28 36.17
CA SER A 52 -0.83 -12.39 35.73
C SER A 52 -0.84 -12.61 34.21
N ILE A 53 -0.46 -11.62 33.40
CA ILE A 53 -0.50 -11.68 31.93
C ILE A 53 0.86 -11.49 31.26
N ARG A 54 1.94 -11.30 32.03
CA ARG A 54 3.29 -11.06 31.47
C ARG A 54 3.82 -12.28 30.74
N LEU A 55 4.33 -12.07 29.53
CA LEU A 55 5.02 -13.09 28.75
C LEU A 55 6.40 -13.36 29.39
N ARG A 56 6.56 -14.53 30.03
CA ARG A 56 7.80 -14.89 30.77
C ARG A 56 8.91 -15.49 29.88
N ARG A 57 8.90 -15.17 28.58
CA ARG A 57 9.88 -15.61 27.57
C ARG A 57 10.03 -14.57 26.45
N ALA A 58 11.11 -14.63 25.69
CA ALA A 58 11.20 -13.91 24.42
C ALA A 58 10.21 -14.47 23.38
N LEU A 59 9.82 -13.64 22.40
CA LEU A 59 9.02 -14.06 21.24
C LEU A 59 9.85 -14.89 20.26
N ASP A 60 9.26 -15.92 19.65
CA ASP A 60 9.92 -16.78 18.66
C ASP A 60 9.78 -16.23 17.23
N LEU A 61 10.53 -15.16 16.94
CA LEU A 61 10.52 -14.48 15.63
C LEU A 61 11.80 -14.71 14.81
N GLY A 62 12.85 -15.24 15.46
CA GLY A 62 14.23 -15.23 14.97
C GLY A 62 15.00 -13.96 15.38
N PRO A 63 16.28 -13.85 15.00
CA PRO A 63 17.11 -12.67 15.27
C PRO A 63 16.63 -11.45 14.48
N SER A 64 17.00 -10.26 14.97
CA SER A 64 16.95 -9.01 14.21
C SER A 64 17.87 -9.05 13.00
N ARG A 65 17.60 -8.18 12.02
CA ARG A 65 18.44 -7.91 10.84
C ARG A 65 18.87 -6.45 10.83
N SER A 66 20.00 -6.13 10.23
CA SER A 66 20.29 -4.76 9.78
C SER A 66 19.29 -4.32 8.70
N GLU A 67 19.18 -3.02 8.44
CA GLU A 67 18.34 -2.49 7.35
C GLU A 67 18.71 -3.10 5.99
N ARG A 68 20.00 -3.39 5.78
CA ARG A 68 20.51 -3.94 4.53
C ARG A 68 20.21 -5.43 4.39
N GLU A 69 20.39 -6.22 5.44
CA GLU A 69 20.08 -7.67 5.40
C GLU A 69 18.59 -7.91 5.19
N ALA A 70 17.72 -7.11 5.82
CA ALA A 70 16.27 -7.21 5.61
C ALA A 70 15.87 -6.84 4.17
N GLN A 71 16.47 -5.79 3.58
CA GLN A 71 16.25 -5.43 2.17
C GLN A 71 16.74 -6.52 1.20
N ASP A 72 17.89 -7.13 1.46
CA ASP A 72 18.43 -8.20 0.62
C ASP A 72 17.63 -9.52 0.77
N GLU A 73 17.22 -9.90 1.98
CA GLU A 73 16.29 -11.03 2.23
C GLU A 73 14.97 -10.81 1.49
N LEU A 74 14.38 -9.61 1.62
CA LEU A 74 13.12 -9.26 0.95
C LEU A 74 13.27 -9.19 -0.58
N ARG A 75 14.43 -8.79 -1.13
CA ARG A 75 14.69 -8.87 -2.57
C ARG A 75 14.73 -10.31 -3.07
N VAL A 76 15.29 -11.24 -2.30
CA VAL A 76 15.28 -12.68 -2.62
C VAL A 76 13.87 -13.29 -2.52
N ILE A 77 13.01 -12.74 -1.66
CA ILE A 77 11.57 -13.09 -1.62
C ILE A 77 10.85 -12.52 -2.84
N ALA A 78 10.97 -11.22 -3.10
CA ALA A 78 10.32 -10.51 -4.20
C ALA A 78 10.65 -11.11 -5.57
N GLY A 79 11.91 -11.47 -5.82
CA GLY A 79 12.38 -12.10 -7.07
C GLY A 79 11.80 -13.48 -7.37
N ARG A 80 10.96 -14.04 -6.49
CA ARG A 80 10.16 -15.26 -6.76
C ARG A 80 8.79 -14.96 -7.38
N ASN A 81 8.35 -13.71 -7.39
CA ASN A 81 7.18 -13.29 -8.15
C ASN A 81 7.52 -13.12 -9.63
N ARG A 82 6.57 -13.44 -10.53
CA ARG A 82 6.72 -13.31 -11.99
C ARG A 82 5.80 -12.21 -12.49
N VAL A 83 6.36 -11.03 -12.80
CA VAL A 83 5.59 -9.90 -13.34
C VAL A 83 5.24 -10.18 -14.81
N LEU A 84 4.01 -10.66 -15.06
CA LEU A 84 3.44 -10.84 -16.41
C LEU A 84 2.37 -9.78 -16.70
N ARG A 85 2.22 -9.37 -17.97
CA ARG A 85 1.17 -8.44 -18.38
C ARG A 85 -0.19 -9.09 -18.17
N SER A 86 -1.03 -8.52 -17.31
CA SER A 86 -2.18 -9.24 -16.77
C SER A 86 -3.52 -8.70 -17.26
N MET A 87 -3.95 -9.21 -18.41
CA MET A 87 -5.18 -8.83 -19.11
C MET A 87 -6.43 -9.53 -18.57
N ILE A 88 -6.45 -9.80 -17.26
CA ILE A 88 -7.54 -10.49 -16.56
C ILE A 88 -8.73 -9.55 -16.31
N GLY A 89 -8.44 -8.26 -16.05
CA GLY A 89 -9.46 -7.26 -15.72
C GLY A 89 -10.08 -7.51 -14.34
N MET A 90 -11.40 -7.71 -14.31
CA MET A 90 -12.18 -7.94 -13.07
C MET A 90 -11.99 -6.82 -12.02
N GLY A 91 -11.93 -5.55 -12.47
CA GLY A 91 -11.77 -4.38 -11.60
C GLY A 91 -10.32 -3.94 -11.35
N TYR A 92 -9.34 -4.66 -11.90
CA TYR A 92 -7.91 -4.34 -11.81
C TYR A 92 -7.27 -4.34 -13.20
N TYR A 93 -6.60 -3.23 -13.55
CA TYR A 93 -6.05 -2.97 -14.89
C TYR A 93 -4.70 -2.25 -14.75
N ASP A 94 -3.70 -2.58 -15.57
CA ASP A 94 -2.38 -1.95 -15.38
C ASP A 94 -2.38 -0.46 -15.83
N THR A 95 -1.59 0.37 -15.17
CA THR A 95 -1.61 1.83 -15.35
C THR A 95 -0.24 2.46 -15.15
N ILE A 96 0.04 3.48 -15.96
CA ILE A 96 1.28 4.23 -15.91
C ILE A 96 1.17 5.26 -14.78
N THR A 97 1.57 4.84 -13.58
CA THR A 97 1.77 5.75 -12.44
C THR A 97 2.75 6.87 -12.86
N PRO A 98 2.36 8.15 -12.91
CA PRO A 98 3.25 9.21 -13.37
C PRO A 98 4.44 9.35 -12.42
N PRO A 99 5.71 9.34 -12.88
CA PRO A 99 6.87 9.37 -11.99
C PRO A 99 6.92 10.57 -11.04
N VAL A 100 6.36 11.71 -11.45
CA VAL A 100 6.21 12.90 -10.60
C VAL A 100 5.23 12.69 -9.44
N ILE A 101 4.20 11.86 -9.61
CA ILE A 101 3.23 11.50 -8.54
C ILE A 101 3.84 10.43 -7.64
N GLN A 102 4.45 9.38 -8.20
CA GLN A 102 5.14 8.35 -7.41
C GLN A 102 6.18 8.98 -6.49
N ARG A 103 7.13 9.74 -7.06
CA ARG A 103 8.27 10.30 -6.33
C ARG A 103 7.88 11.34 -5.28
N ASN A 104 6.92 12.21 -5.58
CA ASN A 104 6.62 13.38 -4.76
C ASN A 104 5.36 13.23 -3.90
N ILE A 105 4.65 12.09 -3.96
CA ILE A 105 3.52 11.76 -3.08
C ILE A 105 3.71 10.40 -2.42
N LEU A 106 3.75 9.30 -3.20
CA LEU A 106 3.82 7.94 -2.64
C LEU A 106 5.15 7.67 -1.91
N GLU A 107 6.26 8.18 -2.47
CA GLU A 107 7.61 8.05 -1.91
C GLU A 107 8.02 9.28 -1.07
N ASN A 108 7.06 10.13 -0.68
CA ASN A 108 7.31 11.38 0.04
C ASN A 108 6.68 11.38 1.46
N PRO A 109 7.48 11.40 2.55
CA PRO A 109 6.94 11.42 3.92
C PRO A 109 6.11 12.68 4.24
N GLY A 110 6.26 13.75 3.47
CA GLY A 110 5.39 14.94 3.53
C GLY A 110 3.94 14.69 3.13
N TRP A 111 3.62 13.53 2.54
CA TRP A 111 2.25 13.11 2.18
C TRP A 111 1.77 11.86 2.91
N TYR A 112 2.66 10.92 3.23
CA TYR A 112 2.25 9.62 3.79
C TYR A 112 2.28 9.54 5.33
N THR A 113 3.00 10.42 6.05
CA THR A 113 3.17 10.27 7.52
C THR A 113 2.06 10.92 8.35
N GLN A 114 1.37 11.94 7.83
CA GLN A 114 0.20 12.52 8.50
C GLN A 114 -0.99 11.55 8.51
N TYR A 115 -1.94 11.74 9.43
CA TYR A 115 -3.19 10.95 9.49
C TYR A 115 -4.43 11.79 9.12
N THR A 116 -5.63 11.27 9.39
CA THR A 116 -6.94 11.89 9.13
C THR A 116 -6.93 13.39 9.49
N PRO A 117 -7.44 14.29 8.61
CA PRO A 117 -7.33 15.74 8.79
C PRO A 117 -8.31 16.31 9.83
N TYR A 118 -8.22 15.82 11.07
CA TYR A 118 -9.00 16.33 12.22
C TYR A 118 -8.66 17.79 12.53
N GLN A 119 -7.40 18.20 12.34
CA GLN A 119 -6.93 19.58 12.46
C GLN A 119 -6.81 20.22 11.08
N ALA A 120 -7.96 20.59 10.53
CA ALA A 120 -8.09 21.04 9.14
C ALA A 120 -7.22 22.27 8.79
N GLU A 121 -6.98 23.19 9.74
CA GLU A 121 -6.18 24.41 9.56
C GLU A 121 -4.69 24.14 9.22
N ILE A 122 -4.19 22.97 9.60
CA ILE A 122 -2.85 22.44 9.32
C ILE A 122 -2.91 21.18 8.44
N SER A 123 -3.98 21.05 7.65
CA SER A 123 -4.26 19.90 6.76
C SER A 123 -4.89 20.31 5.43
N GLN A 124 -4.79 21.59 5.04
CA GLN A 124 -5.50 22.12 3.88
C GLN A 124 -5.02 21.51 2.55
N GLY A 125 -3.78 21.02 2.47
CA GLY A 125 -3.21 20.40 1.29
C GLY A 125 -3.91 19.09 0.93
N ARG A 126 -3.95 18.13 1.87
CA ARG A 126 -4.67 16.87 1.64
C ARG A 126 -6.18 17.04 1.55
N LEU A 127 -6.75 18.06 2.20
CA LEU A 127 -8.15 18.42 2.05
C LEU A 127 -8.47 18.97 0.64
N GLU A 128 -7.63 19.83 0.06
CA GLU A 128 -7.77 20.29 -1.33
C GLU A 128 -7.65 19.11 -2.31
N ALA A 129 -6.67 18.22 -2.11
CA ALA A 129 -6.45 17.05 -2.96
C ALA A 129 -7.58 15.99 -2.88
N LEU A 130 -8.27 15.88 -1.73
CA LEU A 130 -9.47 15.05 -1.58
C LEU A 130 -10.73 15.73 -2.14
N LEU A 131 -10.82 17.07 -2.10
CA LEU A 131 -11.90 17.80 -2.79
C LEU A 131 -11.77 17.66 -4.33
N ASN A 132 -10.54 17.63 -4.85
CA ASN A 132 -10.27 17.26 -6.24
C ASN A 132 -10.75 15.83 -6.54
N PHE A 133 -10.52 14.86 -5.64
CA PHE A 133 -10.99 13.48 -5.81
C PHE A 133 -12.52 13.42 -5.89
N GLN A 134 -13.22 14.08 -4.96
CA GLN A 134 -14.70 14.13 -4.97
C GLN A 134 -15.24 14.77 -6.25
N THR A 135 -14.67 15.90 -6.67
CA THR A 135 -15.06 16.60 -7.90
C THR A 135 -14.78 15.74 -9.14
N MET A 136 -13.65 15.04 -9.18
CA MET A 136 -13.30 14.12 -10.25
C MET A 136 -14.31 12.97 -10.36
N VAL A 137 -14.67 12.34 -9.24
CA VAL A 137 -15.65 11.25 -9.22
C VAL A 137 -17.05 11.76 -9.61
N ALA A 138 -17.48 12.90 -9.07
CA ALA A 138 -18.77 13.53 -9.37
C ALA A 138 -18.90 13.84 -10.87
N ASP A 139 -17.92 14.57 -11.43
CA ASP A 139 -17.85 14.90 -12.86
C ASP A 139 -17.82 13.64 -13.73
N LEU A 140 -17.02 12.63 -13.37
CA LEU A 140 -16.89 11.43 -14.20
C LEU A 140 -18.13 10.53 -14.15
N THR A 141 -18.76 10.34 -12.98
CA THR A 141 -20.00 9.56 -12.84
C THR A 141 -21.26 10.32 -13.26
N ALA A 142 -21.16 11.65 -13.46
CA ALA A 142 -22.26 12.58 -13.70
C ALA A 142 -23.30 12.62 -12.56
N LEU A 143 -22.84 12.47 -11.31
CA LEU A 143 -23.64 12.55 -10.09
C LEU A 143 -23.16 13.71 -9.19
N PRO A 144 -24.05 14.42 -8.45
CA PRO A 144 -23.69 15.68 -7.80
C PRO A 144 -22.58 15.62 -6.75
N VAL A 145 -22.48 14.53 -5.97
CA VAL A 145 -21.61 14.46 -4.78
C VAL A 145 -20.93 13.11 -4.64
N ALA A 146 -19.75 13.08 -4.04
CA ALA A 146 -18.96 11.87 -3.78
C ALA A 146 -18.21 11.95 -2.44
N ASN A 147 -17.73 10.81 -1.92
CA ASN A 147 -16.97 10.74 -0.67
C ASN A 147 -15.45 10.78 -0.85
N ALA A 148 -14.74 11.02 0.26
CA ALA A 148 -13.29 11.00 0.39
C ALA A 148 -12.74 9.56 0.55
N SER A 149 -13.13 8.70 -0.39
CA SER A 149 -12.81 7.27 -0.53
C SER A 149 -13.51 6.27 0.40
N LEU A 150 -13.61 5.03 -0.11
CA LEU A 150 -13.86 3.77 0.60
C LEU A 150 -12.66 2.83 0.41
N LEU A 151 -12.80 1.56 0.82
CA LEU A 151 -11.70 0.59 0.97
C LEU A 151 -11.37 -0.21 -0.31
N ASP A 152 -12.39 -0.75 -0.97
CA ASP A 152 -12.32 -1.42 -2.29
C ASP A 152 -13.72 -1.38 -2.97
N GLU A 153 -13.82 -1.78 -4.24
CA GLU A 153 -15.09 -1.73 -4.98
C GLU A 153 -16.17 -2.65 -4.38
N ALA A 154 -15.77 -3.82 -3.90
CA ALA A 154 -16.68 -4.84 -3.40
C ALA A 154 -17.35 -4.42 -2.08
N THR A 155 -16.58 -3.75 -1.21
CA THR A 155 -17.08 -3.10 0.00
C THR A 155 -17.90 -1.85 -0.33
N ALA A 156 -17.50 -1.03 -1.32
CA ALA A 156 -18.29 0.12 -1.75
C ALA A 156 -19.69 -0.26 -2.27
N ALA A 157 -19.80 -1.37 -3.01
CA ALA A 157 -21.08 -1.93 -3.44
C ALA A 157 -21.94 -2.44 -2.28
N ALA A 158 -21.33 -3.03 -1.24
CA ALA A 158 -22.04 -3.44 -0.03
C ALA A 158 -22.52 -2.26 0.82
N GLU A 159 -21.74 -1.18 0.92
CA GLU A 159 -22.19 0.06 1.56
C GLU A 159 -23.34 0.71 0.76
N ALA A 160 -23.32 0.63 -0.58
CA ALA A 160 -24.43 1.10 -1.41
C ALA A 160 -25.72 0.29 -1.18
N MET A 161 -25.63 -1.01 -0.89
CA MET A 161 -26.76 -1.83 -0.45
C MET A 161 -27.32 -1.32 0.88
N TYR A 162 -26.48 -1.06 1.89
CA TYR A 162 -26.93 -0.51 3.17
C TYR A 162 -27.57 0.88 3.02
N MET A 163 -26.98 1.74 2.19
CA MET A 163 -27.51 3.06 1.87
C MET A 163 -28.88 2.98 1.16
N CYS A 164 -29.05 2.07 0.19
CA CYS A 164 -30.34 1.80 -0.44
C CYS A 164 -31.39 1.26 0.54
N ARG A 165 -30.99 0.42 1.51
CA ARG A 165 -31.88 -0.07 2.57
C ARG A 165 -32.35 1.08 3.46
N ALA A 166 -31.44 1.93 3.93
CA ALA A 166 -31.77 3.11 4.75
C ALA A 166 -32.56 4.21 4.01
N LEU A 167 -32.60 4.16 2.68
CA LEU A 167 -33.46 5.00 1.83
C LEU A 167 -34.85 4.38 1.56
N SER A 168 -35.07 3.12 1.94
CA SER A 168 -36.38 2.47 1.82
C SER A 168 -37.36 3.03 2.85
N ARG A 169 -38.60 3.30 2.42
CA ARG A 169 -39.67 3.75 3.33
C ARG A 169 -40.42 2.60 4.02
N ASP A 170 -40.13 1.36 3.64
CA ASP A 170 -40.74 0.16 4.21
C ASP A 170 -39.70 -0.98 4.21
N GLU A 171 -38.85 -1.01 5.22
CA GLU A 171 -37.88 -2.10 5.44
C GLU A 171 -38.55 -3.44 5.80
N ALA A 172 -39.82 -3.43 6.25
CA ALA A 172 -40.53 -4.65 6.63
C ALA A 172 -41.03 -5.42 5.40
N GLN A 173 -41.42 -4.73 4.33
CA GLN A 173 -41.85 -5.33 3.06
C GLN A 173 -40.73 -5.41 2.01
N ARG A 174 -39.71 -4.55 2.10
CA ARG A 174 -38.57 -4.53 1.15
C ARG A 174 -37.31 -5.09 1.77
N THR A 175 -37.18 -6.41 1.73
CA THR A 175 -36.07 -7.19 2.32
C THR A 175 -35.04 -7.68 1.30
N VAL A 176 -35.30 -7.52 0.00
CA VAL A 176 -34.49 -8.07 -1.09
C VAL A 176 -33.56 -7.02 -1.70
N PHE A 177 -32.31 -7.42 -1.94
CA PHE A 177 -31.37 -6.73 -2.83
C PHE A 177 -31.11 -7.61 -4.06
N PHE A 178 -31.11 -7.02 -5.26
CA PHE A 178 -30.75 -7.74 -6.48
C PHE A 178 -29.34 -7.35 -6.94
N VAL A 179 -28.59 -8.30 -7.47
CA VAL A 179 -27.27 -8.08 -8.08
C VAL A 179 -27.25 -8.75 -9.46
N ALA A 180 -26.84 -8.01 -10.49
CA ALA A 180 -26.68 -8.58 -11.82
C ALA A 180 -25.59 -9.68 -11.82
N ASP A 181 -25.85 -10.80 -12.50
CA ASP A 181 -24.90 -11.93 -12.60
C ASP A 181 -23.62 -11.61 -13.39
N ASP A 182 -23.60 -10.48 -14.10
CA ASP A 182 -22.44 -9.91 -14.78
C ASP A 182 -21.76 -8.74 -14.02
N CYS A 183 -21.99 -8.62 -12.71
CA CYS A 183 -21.08 -7.88 -11.83
C CYS A 183 -19.74 -8.65 -11.62
N HIS A 184 -18.70 -7.98 -11.11
CA HIS A 184 -17.45 -8.67 -10.75
C HIS A 184 -17.69 -9.70 -9.63
N PRO A 185 -17.21 -10.96 -9.73
CA PRO A 185 -17.58 -12.02 -8.79
C PRO A 185 -17.25 -11.72 -7.32
N GLN A 186 -16.11 -11.08 -7.06
CA GLN A 186 -15.74 -10.64 -5.72
C GLN A 186 -16.72 -9.60 -5.15
N THR A 187 -17.25 -8.71 -6.00
CA THR A 187 -18.28 -7.73 -5.63
C THR A 187 -19.57 -8.45 -5.23
N ILE A 188 -19.99 -9.47 -5.99
CA ILE A 188 -21.16 -10.31 -5.65
C ILE A 188 -20.95 -11.03 -4.30
N ASN A 189 -19.77 -11.61 -4.07
CA ASN A 189 -19.50 -12.40 -2.88
C ASN A 189 -19.33 -11.55 -1.59
N VAL A 190 -18.72 -10.36 -1.66
CA VAL A 190 -18.67 -9.44 -0.51
C VAL A 190 -20.06 -8.87 -0.21
N VAL A 191 -20.88 -8.52 -1.22
CA VAL A 191 -22.27 -8.08 -1.02
C VAL A 191 -23.10 -9.17 -0.34
N ARG A 192 -22.98 -10.44 -0.76
CA ARG A 192 -23.62 -11.59 -0.09
C ARG A 192 -23.18 -11.73 1.37
N THR A 193 -21.88 -11.63 1.64
CA THR A 193 -21.31 -11.72 3.00
C THR A 193 -21.83 -10.61 3.91
N ARG A 194 -21.95 -9.40 3.37
CA ARG A 194 -22.52 -8.20 4.03
C ARG A 194 -24.03 -8.27 4.24
N ALA A 195 -24.75 -9.01 3.40
CA ALA A 195 -26.20 -9.18 3.48
C ALA A 195 -26.62 -10.24 4.51
N ALA A 196 -25.91 -11.37 4.54
CA ALA A 196 -26.26 -12.56 5.33
C ALA A 196 -26.53 -12.30 6.84
N PRO A 197 -25.66 -11.61 7.62
CA PRO A 197 -25.89 -11.43 9.06
C PRO A 197 -27.08 -10.49 9.38
N LEU A 198 -27.53 -9.69 8.40
CA LEU A 198 -28.64 -8.75 8.54
C LEU A 198 -29.97 -9.28 7.98
N GLY A 199 -30.02 -10.57 7.60
CA GLY A 199 -31.20 -11.21 7.03
C GLY A 199 -31.62 -10.68 5.65
N ILE A 200 -30.73 -9.99 4.93
CA ILE A 200 -31.00 -9.44 3.61
C ILE A 200 -30.92 -10.57 2.58
N GLU A 201 -31.97 -10.75 1.77
CA GLU A 201 -31.94 -11.71 0.66
C GLU A 201 -31.22 -11.09 -0.54
N VAL A 202 -30.14 -11.72 -1.01
CA VAL A 202 -29.43 -11.31 -2.24
C VAL A 202 -29.78 -12.26 -3.39
N ILE A 203 -30.62 -11.78 -4.31
CA ILE A 203 -30.89 -12.46 -5.57
C ILE A 203 -29.78 -12.09 -6.56
N VAL A 204 -29.16 -13.10 -7.17
CA VAL A 204 -28.18 -12.91 -8.24
C VAL A 204 -28.72 -13.50 -9.54
N GLY A 205 -28.68 -12.75 -10.64
CA GLY A 205 -29.16 -13.24 -11.93
C GLY A 205 -29.20 -12.18 -13.03
N ARG A 206 -29.73 -12.58 -14.18
CA ARG A 206 -29.87 -11.73 -15.37
C ARG A 206 -30.90 -10.60 -15.18
N VAL A 207 -30.56 -9.37 -15.54
CA VAL A 207 -31.43 -8.19 -15.40
C VAL A 207 -32.77 -8.32 -16.14
N GLU A 208 -32.80 -9.04 -17.26
CA GLU A 208 -34.00 -9.27 -18.07
C GLU A 208 -35.03 -10.17 -17.37
N SER A 209 -34.61 -10.95 -16.36
CA SER A 209 -35.48 -11.83 -15.58
C SER A 209 -36.41 -11.06 -14.63
N LEU A 210 -35.95 -9.92 -14.09
CA LEU A 210 -36.76 -9.04 -13.23
C LEU A 210 -37.95 -8.41 -13.97
N LEU A 211 -37.88 -8.31 -15.29
CA LEU A 211 -38.88 -7.64 -16.12
C LEU A 211 -39.93 -8.61 -16.69
N ARG A 212 -39.95 -9.89 -16.24
CA ARG A 212 -40.81 -10.95 -16.79
C ARG A 212 -41.31 -11.92 -15.72
N GLY A 213 -42.58 -12.33 -15.79
CA GLY A 213 -43.16 -13.33 -14.90
C GLY A 213 -42.96 -12.99 -13.42
N GLN A 214 -42.64 -14.00 -12.60
CA GLN A 214 -42.43 -13.86 -11.16
C GLN A 214 -41.36 -12.82 -10.76
N GLY A 215 -40.43 -12.47 -11.65
CA GLY A 215 -39.45 -11.41 -11.40
C GLY A 215 -40.09 -10.04 -11.19
N ALA A 216 -41.20 -9.76 -11.87
CA ALA A 216 -41.96 -8.53 -11.70
C ALA A 216 -42.68 -8.46 -10.36
N ASP A 217 -43.18 -9.60 -9.86
CA ASP A 217 -43.80 -9.70 -8.53
C ASP A 217 -42.75 -9.49 -7.43
N ARG A 218 -41.55 -10.06 -7.58
CA ARG A 218 -40.43 -9.86 -6.64
C ARG A 218 -39.86 -8.44 -6.65
N LEU A 219 -40.05 -7.67 -7.72
CA LEU A 219 -39.58 -6.27 -7.78
C LEU A 219 -40.23 -5.38 -6.70
N ALA A 220 -41.44 -5.71 -6.25
CA ALA A 220 -42.11 -4.99 -5.16
C ALA A 220 -41.42 -5.17 -3.79
N THR A 221 -40.77 -6.31 -3.55
CA THR A 221 -40.06 -6.63 -2.30
C THR A 221 -38.59 -6.18 -2.30
N MET A 222 -38.15 -5.44 -3.33
CA MET A 222 -36.77 -4.96 -3.45
C MET A 222 -36.60 -3.54 -2.91
N PHE A 223 -35.47 -3.27 -2.26
CA PHE A 223 -35.06 -1.90 -1.91
C PHE A 223 -34.00 -1.33 -2.87
N GLY A 224 -33.14 -2.19 -3.44
CA GLY A 224 -32.15 -1.78 -4.43
C GLY A 224 -31.75 -2.88 -5.41
N VAL A 225 -31.17 -2.45 -6.54
CA VAL A 225 -30.53 -3.30 -7.56
C VAL A 225 -29.09 -2.81 -7.77
N LEU A 226 -28.15 -3.75 -7.95
CA LEU A 226 -26.76 -3.49 -8.33
C LEU A 226 -26.49 -3.98 -9.75
N LEU A 227 -25.91 -3.10 -10.56
CA LEU A 227 -25.51 -3.31 -11.95
C LEU A 227 -24.01 -3.04 -12.10
N GLN A 228 -23.38 -3.49 -13.20
CA GLN A 228 -21.99 -3.18 -13.53
C GLN A 228 -21.90 -2.58 -14.95
N TYR A 229 -21.16 -1.49 -15.12
CA TYR A 229 -21.09 -0.75 -16.38
C TYR A 229 -19.67 -0.17 -16.64
N PRO A 230 -18.89 -0.71 -17.60
CA PRO A 230 -19.12 -1.94 -18.35
C PRO A 230 -19.28 -3.17 -17.44
N THR A 231 -19.94 -4.20 -17.93
CA THR A 231 -20.12 -5.47 -17.19
C THR A 231 -18.80 -6.24 -17.04
N THR A 232 -18.81 -7.28 -16.21
CA THR A 232 -17.64 -8.15 -15.97
C THR A 232 -17.14 -8.88 -17.22
N ASP A 233 -17.98 -9.09 -18.23
CA ASP A 233 -17.63 -9.64 -19.56
C ASP A 233 -17.30 -8.55 -20.60
N GLY A 234 -17.20 -7.28 -20.16
CA GLY A 234 -16.77 -6.13 -20.96
C GLY A 234 -17.87 -5.41 -21.73
N ARG A 235 -19.10 -5.92 -21.69
CA ARG A 235 -20.27 -5.46 -22.44
C ARG A 235 -20.69 -4.04 -22.01
N ILE A 236 -21.03 -3.21 -22.98
CA ILE A 236 -21.70 -1.92 -22.74
C ILE A 236 -23.21 -2.15 -22.90
N GLU A 237 -23.96 -2.00 -21.81
CA GLU A 237 -25.41 -2.22 -21.76
C GLU A 237 -26.23 -0.93 -21.76
N ASN A 238 -27.49 -1.00 -22.23
CA ASN A 238 -28.43 0.12 -22.09
C ASN A 238 -29.39 -0.12 -20.92
N TYR A 239 -29.00 0.35 -19.73
CA TYR A 239 -29.79 0.22 -18.52
C TYR A 239 -30.90 1.28 -18.34
N GLU A 240 -30.99 2.31 -19.19
CA GLU A 240 -31.94 3.44 -19.02
C GLU A 240 -33.41 2.96 -18.90
N ASN A 241 -33.85 2.13 -19.84
CA ASN A 241 -35.19 1.52 -19.85
C ASN A 241 -35.44 0.51 -18.71
N PHE A 242 -34.38 0.02 -18.07
CA PHE A 242 -34.46 -0.88 -16.90
C PHE A 242 -34.54 -0.06 -15.61
N ILE A 243 -33.69 0.95 -15.44
CA ILE A 243 -33.66 1.85 -14.29
C ILE A 243 -35.00 2.59 -14.16
N GLU A 244 -35.56 3.10 -15.27
CA GLU A 244 -36.91 3.67 -15.29
C GLU A 244 -37.98 2.74 -14.68
N ARG A 245 -37.86 1.42 -14.87
CA ARG A 245 -38.86 0.44 -14.39
C ARG A 245 -38.68 0.14 -12.90
N VAL A 246 -37.44 -0.03 -12.43
CA VAL A 246 -37.18 -0.25 -11.00
C VAL A 246 -37.50 1.02 -10.18
N HIS A 247 -37.26 2.20 -10.75
CA HIS A 247 -37.70 3.49 -10.18
C HIS A 247 -39.22 3.62 -10.09
N LYS A 248 -39.97 3.19 -11.11
CA LYS A 248 -41.45 3.15 -11.07
C LYS A 248 -41.97 2.17 -10.00
N ALA A 249 -41.18 1.17 -9.61
CA ALA A 249 -41.43 0.28 -8.46
C ALA A 249 -40.84 0.80 -7.13
N GLY A 250 -40.28 2.01 -7.10
CA GLY A 250 -39.71 2.65 -5.90
C GLY A 250 -38.32 2.15 -5.46
N VAL A 251 -37.74 1.22 -6.20
CA VAL A 251 -36.43 0.59 -5.95
C VAL A 251 -35.30 1.56 -6.35
N ARG A 252 -34.12 1.48 -5.72
CA ARG A 252 -32.93 2.27 -6.09
C ARG A 252 -31.98 1.52 -7.03
N ALA A 253 -31.30 2.24 -7.92
CA ALA A 253 -30.34 1.71 -8.89
C ALA A 253 -28.90 2.10 -8.54
N VAL A 254 -28.09 1.11 -8.17
CA VAL A 254 -26.65 1.22 -7.95
C VAL A 254 -25.89 0.72 -9.19
N VAL A 255 -24.87 1.44 -9.63
CA VAL A 255 -24.02 1.04 -10.76
C VAL A 255 -22.55 1.02 -10.34
N ALA A 256 -21.93 -0.17 -10.31
CA ALA A 256 -20.48 -0.30 -10.24
C ALA A 256 -19.87 0.05 -11.62
N THR A 257 -18.88 0.93 -11.67
CA THR A 257 -18.42 1.54 -12.92
C THR A 257 -16.93 1.88 -12.95
N ASP A 258 -16.39 2.00 -14.15
CA ASP A 258 -15.00 2.34 -14.42
C ASP A 258 -14.83 3.83 -14.80
N LEU A 259 -13.96 4.54 -14.08
CA LEU A 259 -13.74 5.98 -14.27
C LEU A 259 -13.06 6.33 -15.61
N LEU A 260 -12.24 5.44 -16.17
CA LEU A 260 -11.59 5.64 -17.47
C LEU A 260 -12.61 5.44 -18.60
N ALA A 261 -13.44 4.40 -18.51
CA ALA A 261 -14.56 4.15 -19.41
C ALA A 261 -15.49 5.37 -19.45
N CYS A 262 -15.88 5.90 -18.27
CA CYS A 262 -16.72 7.09 -18.12
C CYS A 262 -16.17 8.37 -18.78
N THR A 263 -14.91 8.42 -19.25
CA THR A 263 -14.40 9.55 -20.05
C THR A 263 -14.92 9.55 -21.51
N LEU A 264 -15.43 8.40 -21.97
CA LEU A 264 -15.89 8.14 -23.34
C LEU A 264 -17.29 7.56 -23.44
N ILE A 265 -17.70 6.69 -22.52
CA ILE A 265 -19.04 6.09 -22.54
C ILE A 265 -19.97 6.85 -21.57
N ARG A 266 -21.27 6.92 -21.92
CA ARG A 266 -22.31 7.66 -21.18
C ARG A 266 -22.32 7.22 -19.71
N PRO A 267 -21.95 8.10 -18.75
CA PRO A 267 -21.76 7.72 -17.35
C PRO A 267 -23.08 7.47 -16.60
N PRO A 268 -23.07 6.78 -15.45
CA PRO A 268 -24.28 6.31 -14.78
C PRO A 268 -25.34 7.38 -14.46
N GLY A 269 -24.93 8.58 -14.04
CA GLY A 269 -25.86 9.68 -13.75
C GLY A 269 -26.61 10.16 -15.00
N GLU A 270 -26.01 10.10 -16.18
CA GLU A 270 -26.66 10.48 -17.45
C GLU A 270 -27.77 9.49 -17.87
N PHE A 271 -27.75 8.24 -17.40
CA PHE A 271 -28.81 7.24 -17.66
C PHE A 271 -29.64 6.88 -16.41
N GLY A 272 -29.59 7.72 -15.37
CA GLY A 272 -30.54 7.71 -14.26
C GLY A 272 -30.14 6.95 -13.00
N ALA A 273 -28.87 6.51 -12.85
CA ALA A 273 -28.41 5.87 -11.64
C ALA A 273 -28.61 6.74 -10.37
N ASP A 274 -28.83 6.09 -9.23
CA ASP A 274 -29.00 6.78 -7.93
C ASP A 274 -27.69 6.88 -7.16
N ILE A 275 -26.85 5.84 -7.30
CA ILE A 275 -25.54 5.70 -6.70
C ILE A 275 -24.61 5.08 -7.76
N ALA A 276 -23.40 5.63 -7.91
CA ALA A 276 -22.29 5.00 -8.63
C ALA A 276 -21.17 4.63 -7.65
N VAL A 277 -20.58 3.45 -7.84
CA VAL A 277 -19.43 2.95 -7.06
C VAL A 277 -18.36 2.39 -8.00
N GLY A 278 -17.16 2.13 -7.50
CA GLY A 278 -16.09 1.52 -8.29
C GLY A 278 -14.71 1.72 -7.69
N SER A 279 -13.70 1.24 -8.40
CA SER A 279 -12.28 1.49 -8.10
C SER A 279 -11.72 2.68 -8.89
N ALA A 280 -10.90 3.51 -8.24
CA ALA A 280 -10.07 4.53 -8.90
C ALA A 280 -8.64 4.02 -9.23
N GLN A 281 -8.36 2.73 -9.06
CA GLN A 281 -7.03 2.12 -9.22
C GLN A 281 -6.33 2.51 -10.53
N ARG A 282 -7.00 2.35 -11.67
CA ARG A 282 -6.40 2.58 -13.00
C ARG A 282 -6.13 4.06 -13.35
N PHE A 283 -6.30 4.97 -12.40
CA PHE A 283 -5.82 6.35 -12.48
C PHE A 283 -4.47 6.48 -11.78
N GLY A 284 -3.45 5.79 -12.31
CA GLY A 284 -2.07 5.91 -11.85
C GLY A 284 -1.80 5.37 -10.44
N VAL A 285 -2.49 4.31 -10.01
CA VAL A 285 -2.17 3.54 -8.80
C VAL A 285 -1.86 2.07 -9.19
N PRO A 286 -0.71 1.49 -8.79
CA PRO A 286 -0.34 0.13 -9.17
C PRO A 286 -1.35 -0.94 -8.69
N MET A 287 -1.45 -2.07 -9.41
CA MET A 287 -2.38 -3.17 -9.05
C MET A 287 -2.12 -3.78 -7.66
N GLY A 288 -0.88 -3.74 -7.18
CA GLY A 288 -0.52 -4.01 -5.79
C GLY A 288 -0.92 -5.38 -5.24
N PHE A 289 -1.15 -6.37 -6.12
CA PHE A 289 -1.73 -7.68 -5.79
C PHE A 289 -3.04 -7.61 -4.98
N GLY A 290 -3.84 -6.56 -5.20
CA GLY A 290 -5.18 -6.37 -4.61
C GLY A 290 -5.42 -5.00 -4.00
N GLY A 291 -4.37 -4.26 -3.68
CA GLY A 291 -4.46 -2.91 -3.10
C GLY A 291 -3.12 -2.42 -2.55
N PRO A 292 -3.08 -1.22 -1.95
CA PRO A 292 -4.24 -0.39 -1.63
C PRO A 292 -4.74 0.44 -2.83
N HIS A 293 -6.07 0.60 -2.95
CA HIS A 293 -6.71 1.42 -3.99
C HIS A 293 -7.85 2.23 -3.38
N ALA A 294 -8.02 3.48 -3.82
CA ALA A 294 -9.19 4.25 -3.45
C ALA A 294 -10.42 3.78 -4.23
N ALA A 295 -11.37 3.16 -3.54
CA ALA A 295 -12.72 3.01 -4.06
C ALA A 295 -13.52 4.30 -3.85
N PHE A 296 -14.55 4.52 -4.65
CA PHE A 296 -15.41 5.69 -4.57
C PHE A 296 -16.88 5.30 -4.37
N MET A 297 -17.65 6.23 -3.79
CA MET A 297 -19.10 6.28 -3.92
C MET A 297 -19.53 7.69 -4.29
N SER A 298 -20.44 7.80 -5.26
CA SER A 298 -21.10 9.03 -5.67
C SER A 298 -22.60 8.81 -5.78
N CYS A 299 -23.41 9.82 -5.48
CA CYS A 299 -24.87 9.69 -5.46
C CYS A 299 -25.59 11.02 -5.72
N ARG A 300 -26.93 10.96 -5.79
CA ARG A 300 -27.79 12.15 -5.70
C ARG A 300 -27.52 12.93 -4.40
N ASP A 301 -27.54 14.26 -4.48
CA ASP A 301 -27.33 15.17 -3.34
C ASP A 301 -28.24 14.84 -2.13
N GLU A 302 -29.51 14.55 -2.39
CA GLU A 302 -30.51 14.19 -1.37
C GLU A 302 -30.14 12.99 -0.49
N TYR A 303 -29.19 12.13 -0.90
CA TYR A 303 -28.75 10.95 -0.13
C TYR A 303 -27.47 11.18 0.68
N MET A 304 -26.80 12.32 0.52
CA MET A 304 -25.49 12.60 1.13
C MET A 304 -25.46 12.44 2.67
N ARG A 305 -26.60 12.64 3.36
CA ARG A 305 -26.73 12.44 4.81
C ARG A 305 -26.63 10.97 5.25
N LEU A 306 -26.73 10.02 4.33
CA LEU A 306 -26.55 8.57 4.56
C LEU A 306 -25.26 8.01 3.95
N MET A 307 -24.47 8.85 3.27
CA MET A 307 -23.24 8.41 2.59
C MET A 307 -22.22 7.85 3.61
N PRO A 308 -21.53 6.73 3.29
CA PRO A 308 -20.48 6.14 4.11
C PRO A 308 -19.16 6.92 4.00
N GLY A 309 -18.33 6.85 5.04
CA GLY A 309 -16.99 7.44 5.06
C GLY A 309 -16.95 8.96 5.21
N ARG A 310 -15.75 9.53 5.06
CA ARG A 310 -15.52 10.99 5.14
C ARG A 310 -16.04 11.69 3.89
N ILE A 311 -16.43 12.95 4.05
CA ILE A 311 -16.72 13.87 2.94
C ILE A 311 -15.94 15.16 3.23
N ILE A 312 -15.29 15.74 2.22
CA ILE A 312 -14.72 17.08 2.30
C ILE A 312 -15.79 18.09 1.89
N GLY A 313 -15.96 19.13 2.70
CA GLY A 313 -16.78 20.28 2.36
C GLY A 313 -16.00 21.58 2.46
N VAL A 314 -16.34 22.54 1.59
CA VAL A 314 -15.88 23.93 1.68
C VAL A 314 -16.65 24.64 2.81
N SER A 315 -15.91 25.40 3.60
CA SER A 315 -16.43 26.35 4.58
C SER A 315 -15.57 27.62 4.51
N ARG A 316 -15.51 28.39 5.60
CA ARG A 316 -14.70 29.59 5.77
C ARG A 316 -13.91 29.56 7.07
N ASP A 317 -12.84 30.33 7.14
CA ASP A 317 -12.12 30.62 8.38
C ASP A 317 -12.68 31.84 9.13
N ALA A 318 -12.11 32.13 10.30
CA ALA A 318 -12.45 33.27 11.14
C ALA A 318 -12.23 34.65 10.48
N HIS A 319 -11.50 34.72 9.37
CA HIS A 319 -11.31 35.93 8.55
C HIS A 319 -12.25 35.96 7.33
N GLY A 320 -13.12 34.96 7.18
CA GLY A 320 -14.07 34.84 6.08
C GLY A 320 -13.47 34.24 4.79
N ARG A 321 -12.20 33.81 4.79
CA ARG A 321 -11.55 33.21 3.62
C ARG A 321 -12.01 31.76 3.45
N PRO A 322 -12.19 31.24 2.22
CA PRO A 322 -12.56 29.83 2.01
C PRO A 322 -11.57 28.86 2.65
N ALA A 323 -12.08 27.77 3.23
CA ALA A 323 -11.28 26.73 3.89
C ALA A 323 -11.98 25.37 3.83
N CYS A 324 -11.25 24.29 3.56
CA CYS A 324 -11.81 22.94 3.51
C CYS A 324 -11.91 22.31 4.92
N ARG A 325 -12.89 21.43 5.15
CA ARG A 325 -13.01 20.58 6.36
C ARG A 325 -13.64 19.22 6.05
N LEU A 326 -13.61 18.29 7.01
CA LEU A 326 -14.47 17.12 7.01
C LEU A 326 -15.93 17.54 7.31
N ALA A 327 -16.89 17.22 6.44
CA ALA A 327 -18.27 17.70 6.50
C ALA A 327 -19.29 16.63 6.95
N ILE A 328 -20.34 17.09 7.65
CA ILE A 328 -21.37 16.24 8.28
C ILE A 328 -20.76 15.04 9.03
N GLN A 329 -19.77 15.29 9.88
CA GLN A 329 -19.03 14.25 10.62
C GLN A 329 -19.94 13.41 11.54
N THR A 330 -21.14 13.91 11.87
CA THR A 330 -22.17 13.21 12.67
C THR A 330 -22.72 11.93 12.03
N ARG A 331 -22.33 11.59 10.79
CA ARG A 331 -22.57 10.27 10.17
C ARG A 331 -21.61 9.19 10.66
N GLU A 332 -20.41 9.59 11.09
CA GLU A 332 -19.25 8.70 11.26
C GLU A 332 -19.22 8.02 12.64
N GLN A 333 -18.55 6.86 12.70
CA GLN A 333 -18.43 5.99 13.86
C GLN A 333 -18.02 6.72 15.16
N HIS A 334 -17.14 7.72 15.08
CA HIS A 334 -16.56 8.40 16.25
C HIS A 334 -17.56 9.32 16.97
N ILE A 335 -18.67 9.71 16.31
CA ILE A 335 -19.78 10.46 16.92
C ILE A 335 -20.99 9.56 17.14
N ARG A 336 -21.28 8.66 16.19
CA ARG A 336 -22.58 7.97 16.13
C ARG A 336 -22.58 6.48 16.50
N ARG A 337 -21.41 5.85 16.71
CA ARG A 337 -21.27 4.47 17.21
C ARG A 337 -22.17 3.49 16.45
N GLU A 338 -23.05 2.75 17.13
CA GLU A 338 -23.99 1.77 16.54
C GLU A 338 -25.00 2.36 15.53
N LYS A 339 -25.10 3.70 15.43
CA LYS A 339 -26.03 4.41 14.53
C LYS A 339 -25.33 5.10 13.36
N ALA A 340 -24.03 4.89 13.20
CA ALA A 340 -23.23 5.43 12.10
C ALA A 340 -23.68 4.86 10.74
N THR A 341 -23.33 5.53 9.65
CA THR A 341 -23.68 5.07 8.29
C THR A 341 -22.86 3.87 7.83
N SER A 342 -21.70 3.64 8.46
CA SER A 342 -20.76 2.55 8.20
C SER A 342 -19.81 2.41 9.42
N ASN A 343 -19.12 1.27 9.54
CA ASN A 343 -18.02 1.10 10.51
C ASN A 343 -16.65 1.61 9.99
N ILE A 344 -16.56 2.18 8.79
CA ILE A 344 -15.29 2.64 8.24
C ILE A 344 -14.64 3.76 9.10
N CYS A 345 -13.32 3.66 9.29
CA CYS A 345 -12.52 4.67 9.99
C CYS A 345 -11.29 5.03 9.13
N THR A 346 -10.25 4.20 9.13
CA THR A 346 -9.21 4.23 8.10
C THR A 346 -9.85 3.95 6.74
N ALA A 347 -9.47 4.71 5.70
CA ALA A 347 -9.93 4.54 4.33
C ALA A 347 -8.71 4.38 3.40
N GLN A 348 -8.66 5.06 2.25
CA GLN A 348 -7.59 4.94 1.25
C GLN A 348 -7.12 6.33 0.76
N VAL A 349 -6.94 7.28 1.69
CA VAL A 349 -6.72 8.71 1.40
C VAL A 349 -5.52 8.99 0.49
N LEU A 350 -4.35 8.42 0.75
CA LEU A 350 -3.15 8.62 -0.08
C LEU A 350 -3.38 8.21 -1.54
N LEU A 351 -4.20 7.18 -1.76
CA LEU A 351 -4.50 6.63 -3.08
C LEU A 351 -5.59 7.44 -3.79
N ALA A 352 -6.51 8.04 -3.05
CA ALA A 352 -7.47 9.02 -3.57
C ALA A 352 -6.75 10.31 -4.01
N ILE A 353 -5.70 10.72 -3.27
CA ILE A 353 -4.81 11.82 -3.64
C ILE A 353 -4.01 11.48 -4.91
N MET A 354 -3.44 10.27 -5.02
CA MET A 354 -2.77 9.84 -6.26
C MET A 354 -3.71 9.86 -7.47
N ALA A 355 -4.92 9.32 -7.33
CA ALA A 355 -5.91 9.29 -8.42
C ALA A 355 -6.41 10.69 -8.82
N SER A 356 -6.62 11.61 -7.85
CA SER A 356 -6.99 12.99 -8.19
C SER A 356 -5.84 13.76 -8.84
N MET A 357 -4.59 13.50 -8.44
CA MET A 357 -3.41 14.06 -9.08
C MET A 357 -3.18 13.51 -10.49
N TYR A 358 -3.50 12.24 -10.76
CA TYR A 358 -3.50 11.67 -12.12
C TYR A 358 -4.55 12.37 -13.03
N ALA A 359 -5.74 12.65 -12.49
CA ALA A 359 -6.75 13.42 -13.22
C ALA A 359 -6.36 14.90 -13.42
N VAL A 360 -5.68 15.52 -12.46
CA VAL A 360 -5.10 16.87 -12.60
C VAL A 360 -3.97 16.90 -13.64
N TRP A 361 -3.09 15.89 -13.62
CA TRP A 361 -1.95 15.73 -14.53
C TRP A 361 -2.36 15.63 -15.99
N HIS A 362 -3.36 14.79 -16.28
CA HIS A 362 -3.82 14.54 -17.63
C HIS A 362 -4.92 15.50 -18.10
N GLY A 363 -5.75 15.99 -17.17
CA GLY A 363 -6.96 16.75 -17.47
C GLY A 363 -7.97 15.98 -18.32
N PRO A 364 -9.12 16.60 -18.66
CA PRO A 364 -10.17 15.93 -19.43
C PRO A 364 -9.70 15.51 -20.83
N ARG A 365 -8.74 16.23 -21.43
CA ARG A 365 -8.16 15.91 -22.75
C ARG A 365 -7.21 14.71 -22.69
N GLY A 366 -6.41 14.59 -21.63
CA GLY A 366 -5.46 13.49 -21.47
C GLY A 366 -6.15 12.17 -21.12
N LEU A 367 -7.06 12.18 -20.15
CA LEU A 367 -7.83 10.98 -19.78
C LEU A 367 -8.64 10.45 -20.97
N ARG A 368 -9.34 11.33 -21.70
CA ARG A 368 -10.09 10.96 -22.92
C ARG A 368 -9.18 10.46 -24.05
N ARG A 369 -7.92 10.89 -24.12
CA ARG A 369 -6.92 10.35 -25.07
C ARG A 369 -6.46 8.94 -24.65
N ILE A 370 -6.23 8.71 -23.36
CA ILE A 370 -5.85 7.41 -22.81
C ILE A 370 -6.99 6.41 -23.04
N ALA A 371 -8.22 6.72 -22.67
CA ALA A 371 -9.39 5.88 -22.93
C ALA A 371 -9.61 5.59 -24.43
N ARG A 372 -9.35 6.57 -25.33
CA ARG A 372 -9.43 6.34 -26.80
C ARG A 372 -8.36 5.37 -27.29
N ARG A 373 -7.16 5.43 -26.71
CA ARG A 373 -6.06 4.50 -27.02
C ARG A 373 -6.41 3.09 -26.55
N VAL A 374 -6.88 2.92 -25.31
CA VAL A 374 -7.29 1.61 -24.78
C VAL A 374 -8.44 1.01 -25.61
N HIS A 375 -9.56 1.73 -25.72
CA HIS A 375 -10.72 1.28 -26.50
C HIS A 375 -10.37 1.00 -27.97
N GLY A 376 -9.58 1.88 -28.60
CA GLY A 376 -9.14 1.72 -29.98
C GLY A 376 -8.31 0.46 -30.19
N LEU A 377 -7.39 0.14 -29.27
CA LEU A 377 -6.62 -1.11 -29.30
C LEU A 377 -7.53 -2.32 -29.08
N THR A 378 -8.47 -2.30 -28.13
CA THR A 378 -9.41 -3.43 -27.94
C THR A 378 -10.29 -3.65 -29.17
N ARG A 379 -10.78 -2.58 -29.80
CA ARG A 379 -11.51 -2.65 -31.08
C ARG A 379 -10.63 -3.25 -32.18
N ALA A 380 -9.39 -2.81 -32.32
CA ALA A 380 -8.46 -3.31 -33.32
C ALA A 380 -8.12 -4.80 -33.12
N LEU A 381 -7.88 -5.23 -31.87
CA LEU A 381 -7.69 -6.64 -31.51
C LEU A 381 -8.92 -7.48 -31.86
N ALA A 382 -10.12 -7.02 -31.49
CA ALA A 382 -11.37 -7.69 -31.79
C ALA A 382 -11.65 -7.79 -33.29
N GLU A 383 -11.26 -6.79 -34.08
CA GLU A 383 -11.40 -6.77 -35.53
C GLU A 383 -10.37 -7.66 -36.23
N ALA A 384 -9.14 -7.78 -35.70
CA ALA A 384 -8.16 -8.77 -36.14
C ALA A 384 -8.63 -10.22 -35.87
N ILE A 385 -9.09 -10.52 -34.65
CA ILE A 385 -9.64 -11.86 -34.29
C ILE A 385 -10.79 -12.25 -35.22
N ARG A 386 -11.70 -11.30 -35.53
CA ARG A 386 -12.81 -11.52 -36.48
C ARG A 386 -12.31 -11.72 -37.92
N GLY A 387 -11.30 -10.97 -38.34
CA GLY A 387 -10.72 -11.04 -39.70
C GLY A 387 -9.83 -12.26 -39.95
N GLU A 388 -9.36 -12.92 -38.89
CA GLU A 388 -8.74 -14.25 -38.91
C GLU A 388 -9.77 -15.39 -39.01
N GLY A 389 -11.04 -15.13 -38.64
CA GLY A 389 -12.16 -16.07 -38.80
C GLY A 389 -12.16 -17.32 -37.90
N ARG A 390 -11.05 -17.66 -37.22
CA ARG A 390 -10.94 -18.87 -36.39
C ARG A 390 -11.77 -18.79 -35.10
N PHE A 391 -11.87 -17.62 -34.45
CA PHE A 391 -12.61 -17.43 -33.20
C PHE A 391 -13.65 -16.30 -33.31
N LYS A 392 -14.62 -16.30 -32.41
CA LYS A 392 -15.70 -15.33 -32.33
C LYS A 392 -15.55 -14.42 -31.12
N VAL A 393 -15.39 -13.12 -31.33
CA VAL A 393 -15.61 -12.12 -30.27
C VAL A 393 -17.11 -12.09 -29.95
N VAL A 394 -17.47 -12.37 -28.70
CA VAL A 394 -18.86 -12.66 -28.29
C VAL A 394 -19.76 -11.42 -28.36
N HIS A 395 -19.25 -10.28 -27.92
CA HIS A 395 -20.01 -9.02 -27.85
C HIS A 395 -19.65 -8.08 -29.02
N SER A 396 -20.60 -7.28 -29.46
CA SER A 396 -20.39 -6.22 -30.45
C SER A 396 -19.75 -4.98 -29.83
N ASP A 397 -20.20 -4.61 -28.63
CA ASP A 397 -19.97 -3.31 -28.01
C ASP A 397 -19.41 -3.46 -26.60
N PHE A 398 -18.23 -2.88 -26.40
CA PHE A 398 -17.38 -3.04 -25.22
C PHE A 398 -16.44 -1.84 -25.10
N PHE A 399 -15.94 -1.57 -23.89
CA PHE A 399 -14.93 -0.54 -23.68
C PHE A 399 -13.53 -1.09 -24.00
N ASP A 400 -12.93 -1.84 -23.07
CA ASP A 400 -11.55 -2.32 -23.11
C ASP A 400 -11.42 -3.86 -23.04
N THR A 401 -12.52 -4.55 -22.73
CA THR A 401 -12.57 -5.96 -22.38
C THR A 401 -13.42 -6.74 -23.39
N ILE A 402 -12.92 -7.89 -23.85
CA ILE A 402 -13.61 -8.77 -24.81
C ILE A 402 -13.61 -10.22 -24.35
N VAL A 403 -14.77 -10.90 -24.45
CA VAL A 403 -14.86 -12.36 -24.42
C VAL A 403 -14.67 -12.92 -25.82
N ILE A 404 -13.83 -13.94 -25.91
CA ILE A 404 -13.48 -14.69 -27.13
C ILE A 404 -14.00 -16.12 -26.96
N ASP A 405 -14.82 -16.57 -27.90
CA ASP A 405 -15.36 -17.92 -28.01
C ASP A 405 -14.64 -18.67 -29.14
N ARG A 406 -14.04 -19.81 -28.80
CA ARG A 406 -13.26 -20.61 -29.74
C ARG A 406 -14.10 -21.57 -30.59
N GLY A 407 -15.34 -21.84 -30.18
CA GLY A 407 -16.14 -22.95 -30.73
C GLY A 407 -15.64 -24.35 -30.36
N ASP A 408 -14.57 -24.48 -29.56
CA ASP A 408 -14.04 -25.76 -29.04
C ASP A 408 -13.65 -25.66 -27.56
N ALA A 409 -13.52 -26.79 -26.87
CA ALA A 409 -13.19 -26.87 -25.45
C ALA A 409 -11.68 -26.69 -25.14
N ARG A 410 -11.00 -25.75 -25.82
CA ARG A 410 -9.54 -25.53 -25.71
C ARG A 410 -9.14 -24.11 -25.29
N ALA A 411 -10.02 -23.40 -24.57
CA ALA A 411 -9.68 -22.08 -24.01
C ALA A 411 -8.49 -22.14 -23.04
N GLY A 412 -8.41 -23.18 -22.19
CA GLY A 412 -7.28 -23.39 -21.27
C GLY A 412 -5.93 -23.45 -21.99
N THR A 413 -5.83 -24.23 -23.07
CA THR A 413 -4.62 -24.31 -23.92
C THR A 413 -4.23 -22.97 -24.54
N THR A 414 -5.22 -22.11 -24.82
CA THR A 414 -5.01 -20.78 -25.41
C THR A 414 -4.48 -19.79 -24.38
N ILE A 415 -5.04 -19.82 -23.17
CA ILE A 415 -4.55 -19.04 -22.03
C ILE A 415 -3.12 -19.47 -21.68
N GLU A 416 -2.80 -20.77 -21.76
CA GLU A 416 -1.44 -21.25 -21.54
C GLU A 416 -0.46 -20.76 -22.62
N GLY A 417 -0.84 -20.77 -23.90
CA GLY A 417 -0.03 -20.18 -24.98
C GLY A 417 0.22 -18.67 -24.80
N LEU A 418 -0.80 -17.93 -24.37
CA LEU A 418 -0.68 -16.52 -23.98
C LEU A 418 0.24 -16.34 -22.77
N ARG A 419 0.13 -17.19 -21.74
CA ARG A 419 0.95 -17.16 -20.52
C ARG A 419 2.42 -17.45 -20.81
N GLN A 420 2.71 -18.37 -21.73
CA GLN A 420 4.06 -18.66 -22.22
C GLN A 420 4.66 -17.47 -23.00
N ALA A 421 3.83 -16.68 -23.69
CA ALA A 421 4.22 -15.42 -24.32
C ALA A 421 4.27 -14.22 -23.36
N GLY A 422 3.93 -14.41 -22.08
CA GLY A 422 4.01 -13.39 -21.03
C GLY A 422 2.72 -12.62 -20.71
N TYR A 423 1.56 -13.12 -21.16
CA TYR A 423 0.25 -12.50 -20.98
C TYR A 423 -0.70 -13.40 -20.17
N ASN A 424 -1.23 -12.92 -19.05
CA ASN A 424 -2.35 -13.59 -18.38
C ASN A 424 -3.68 -13.15 -19.02
N ALA A 425 -4.56 -14.11 -19.32
CA ALA A 425 -5.93 -13.87 -19.78
C ALA A 425 -6.92 -14.55 -18.82
N ARG A 426 -8.14 -14.01 -18.74
CA ARG A 426 -9.18 -14.54 -17.83
C ARG A 426 -9.86 -15.77 -18.44
N TRP A 427 -9.95 -16.86 -17.70
CA TRP A 427 -10.78 -18.00 -18.06
C TRP A 427 -12.27 -17.69 -17.79
N ILE A 428 -13.16 -18.13 -18.69
CA ILE A 428 -14.63 -17.92 -18.58
C ILE A 428 -15.39 -19.25 -18.65
N SER A 429 -15.00 -20.14 -19.56
CA SER A 429 -15.46 -21.52 -19.65
C SER A 429 -14.48 -22.36 -20.48
N GLU A 430 -14.72 -23.67 -20.63
CA GLU A 430 -13.88 -24.57 -21.43
C GLU A 430 -13.59 -24.07 -22.84
N GLY A 431 -14.54 -23.35 -23.46
CA GLY A 431 -14.40 -22.75 -24.79
C GLY A 431 -14.38 -21.22 -24.83
N ARG A 432 -14.36 -20.54 -23.68
CA ARG A 432 -14.34 -19.06 -23.61
C ARG A 432 -13.27 -18.53 -22.67
N PHE A 433 -12.63 -17.47 -23.10
CA PHE A 433 -11.71 -16.67 -22.30
C PHE A 433 -11.95 -15.18 -22.56
N ALA A 434 -11.45 -14.31 -21.70
CA ALA A 434 -11.55 -12.87 -21.86
C ALA A 434 -10.17 -12.20 -21.78
N ILE A 435 -10.02 -11.13 -22.56
CA ILE A 435 -8.85 -10.26 -22.59
C ILE A 435 -9.33 -8.85 -22.27
N SER A 436 -8.73 -8.24 -21.25
CA SER A 436 -8.98 -6.87 -20.81
C SER A 436 -7.73 -6.04 -21.08
N LEU A 437 -7.80 -5.05 -21.98
CA LEU A 437 -6.66 -4.20 -22.29
C LEU A 437 -6.61 -2.95 -21.41
N ASP A 438 -5.45 -2.30 -21.38
CA ASP A 438 -5.17 -1.22 -20.44
C ASP A 438 -4.23 -0.15 -21.00
N GLU A 439 -3.84 0.81 -20.16
CA GLU A 439 -2.99 1.94 -20.52
C GLU A 439 -1.59 1.50 -21.00
N THR A 440 -1.06 0.39 -20.49
CA THR A 440 0.29 -0.13 -20.79
C THR A 440 0.37 -0.89 -22.11
N THR A 441 -0.78 -1.39 -22.59
CA THR A 441 -0.89 -2.24 -23.77
C THR A 441 -0.39 -1.51 -25.03
N THR A 442 0.36 -2.18 -25.91
CA THR A 442 0.93 -1.61 -27.15
C THR A 442 0.53 -2.39 -28.42
N PRO A 443 0.62 -1.81 -29.63
CA PRO A 443 0.39 -2.55 -30.89
C PRO A 443 1.18 -3.86 -31.00
N ASP A 444 2.43 -3.87 -30.55
CA ASP A 444 3.30 -5.06 -30.51
C ASP A 444 2.71 -6.17 -29.61
N ASP A 445 2.03 -5.80 -28.53
CA ASP A 445 1.34 -6.76 -27.66
C ASP A 445 0.16 -7.40 -28.39
N LEU A 446 -0.61 -6.62 -29.16
CA LEU A 446 -1.74 -7.15 -29.94
C LEU A 446 -1.26 -8.15 -31.00
N GLN A 447 -0.16 -7.86 -31.70
CA GLN A 447 0.44 -8.79 -32.68
C GLN A 447 0.86 -10.10 -32.01
N ARG A 448 1.52 -10.02 -30.86
CA ARG A 448 1.94 -11.20 -30.08
C ARG A 448 0.74 -12.01 -29.61
N ILE A 449 -0.30 -11.36 -29.07
CA ILE A 449 -1.54 -11.99 -28.62
C ILE A 449 -2.20 -12.77 -29.77
N ILE A 450 -2.30 -12.19 -30.97
CA ILE A 450 -2.82 -12.88 -32.17
C ILE A 450 -2.00 -14.15 -32.47
N VAL A 451 -0.67 -14.04 -32.58
CA VAL A 451 0.19 -15.20 -32.90
C VAL A 451 0.14 -16.27 -31.80
N SER A 452 0.22 -15.88 -30.52
CA SER A 452 0.17 -16.80 -29.37
C SER A 452 -1.19 -17.48 -29.16
N MET A 453 -2.26 -16.94 -29.75
CA MET A 453 -3.57 -17.60 -29.83
C MET A 453 -3.64 -18.69 -30.92
N GLY A 454 -2.60 -18.88 -31.73
CA GLY A 454 -2.54 -19.88 -32.80
C GLY A 454 -3.11 -19.37 -34.13
N HIS A 455 -3.02 -18.07 -34.39
CA HIS A 455 -3.29 -17.47 -35.70
C HIS A 455 -2.03 -17.40 -36.56
N ASP A 456 -2.20 -17.16 -37.86
CA ASP A 456 -1.07 -17.10 -38.79
C ASP A 456 -0.35 -15.75 -38.67
N GLU A 457 0.95 -15.69 -38.97
CA GLU A 457 1.73 -14.45 -38.83
C GLU A 457 1.41 -13.46 -39.96
N ARG A 458 0.38 -12.65 -39.70
CA ARG A 458 -0.13 -11.60 -40.58
C ARG A 458 0.12 -10.23 -39.96
N GLU A 459 0.60 -9.28 -40.75
CA GLU A 459 0.71 -7.87 -40.33
C GLU A 459 -0.67 -7.20 -40.26
N TRP A 460 -0.93 -6.53 -39.13
CA TRP A 460 -2.13 -5.72 -38.90
C TRP A 460 -1.72 -4.30 -38.51
N ASP A 461 -2.26 -3.28 -39.19
CA ASP A 461 -2.08 -1.88 -38.74
C ASP A 461 -3.04 -1.56 -37.58
N PHE A 462 -2.71 -2.08 -36.40
CA PHE A 462 -3.45 -1.80 -35.17
C PHE A 462 -3.51 -0.30 -34.83
N VAL A 463 -2.58 0.52 -35.35
CA VAL A 463 -2.56 1.96 -35.10
C VAL A 463 -3.62 2.67 -35.95
N GLU A 464 -3.71 2.36 -37.24
CA GLU A 464 -4.75 2.89 -38.12
C GLU A 464 -6.15 2.36 -37.72
N MET A 465 -6.26 1.08 -37.37
CA MET A 465 -7.50 0.47 -36.84
C MET A 465 -7.95 1.16 -35.54
N ALA A 466 -7.05 1.37 -34.57
CA ALA A 466 -7.37 2.07 -33.33
C ALA A 466 -7.75 3.56 -33.54
N GLN A 467 -7.18 4.22 -34.56
CA GLN A 467 -7.57 5.58 -34.94
C GLN A 467 -8.95 5.65 -35.65
N LYS A 468 -9.37 4.57 -36.31
CA LYS A 468 -10.70 4.44 -36.95
C LYS A 468 -11.80 4.05 -35.95
N ALA A 469 -11.48 3.29 -34.91
CA ALA A 469 -12.40 2.83 -33.88
C ALA A 469 -13.26 3.94 -33.23
N ARG A 470 -14.55 3.67 -32.99
CA ARG A 470 -15.49 4.60 -32.33
C ARG A 470 -16.38 3.86 -31.34
N VAL A 471 -16.74 4.54 -30.26
CA VAL A 471 -17.86 4.14 -29.39
C VAL A 471 -19.17 4.33 -30.18
N PRO A 472 -20.16 3.42 -30.09
CA PRO A 472 -21.46 3.62 -30.73
C PRO A 472 -22.16 4.87 -30.21
N THR A 473 -22.82 5.64 -31.08
CA THR A 473 -23.41 6.95 -30.72
C THR A 473 -24.42 6.88 -29.57
N ALA A 474 -25.14 5.76 -29.41
CA ALA A 474 -26.07 5.53 -28.30
C ALA A 474 -25.38 5.44 -26.92
N PHE A 475 -24.07 5.20 -26.90
CA PHE A 475 -23.23 5.08 -25.71
C PHE A 475 -22.15 6.16 -25.60
N GLU A 476 -21.95 7.04 -26.59
CA GLU A 476 -20.88 8.05 -26.54
C GLU A 476 -21.23 9.19 -25.57
N ARG A 477 -20.32 9.48 -24.63
CA ARG A 477 -20.45 10.55 -23.64
C ARG A 477 -20.42 11.94 -24.29
N GLN A 478 -21.55 12.62 -24.25
CA GLN A 478 -21.69 13.99 -24.76
C GLN A 478 -21.35 15.06 -23.71
N SER A 479 -21.49 14.77 -22.41
CA SER A 479 -21.17 15.76 -21.37
C SER A 479 -19.68 16.09 -21.25
N ARG A 480 -19.41 17.27 -20.67
CA ARG A 480 -18.07 17.68 -20.24
C ARG A 480 -17.80 17.12 -18.83
N PHE A 481 -16.53 17.02 -18.48
CA PHE A 481 -16.03 16.67 -17.15
C PHE A 481 -14.71 17.40 -16.91
N LEU A 482 -14.30 17.50 -15.65
CA LEU A 482 -13.06 18.13 -15.16
C LEU A 482 -12.91 19.56 -15.71
N THR A 483 -13.99 20.34 -15.64
CA THR A 483 -14.04 21.72 -16.17
C THR A 483 -13.46 22.77 -15.22
N HIS A 484 -13.35 22.46 -13.94
CA HIS A 484 -12.72 23.34 -12.94
C HIS A 484 -11.23 23.59 -13.29
N PRO A 485 -10.68 24.81 -13.09
CA PRO A 485 -9.32 25.15 -13.49
C PRO A 485 -8.23 24.22 -12.95
N VAL A 486 -8.41 23.62 -11.76
CA VAL A 486 -7.42 22.70 -11.17
C VAL A 486 -7.00 21.58 -12.14
N PHE A 487 -7.94 21.00 -12.90
CA PHE A 487 -7.65 19.92 -13.86
C PHE A 487 -7.11 20.42 -15.21
N ASN A 488 -6.86 21.72 -15.34
CA ASN A 488 -6.51 22.41 -16.58
C ASN A 488 -5.30 23.36 -16.44
N SER A 489 -4.60 23.35 -15.29
CA SER A 489 -3.51 24.30 -14.98
C SER A 489 -2.17 23.67 -14.60
N TYR A 490 -2.06 22.34 -14.45
CA TYR A 490 -0.85 21.68 -13.94
C TYR A 490 -0.41 20.49 -14.82
N HIS A 491 -0.34 20.71 -16.14
CA HIS A 491 -0.06 19.67 -17.14
C HIS A 491 1.43 19.54 -17.52
N SER A 492 2.30 20.48 -17.15
CA SER A 492 3.75 20.29 -17.22
C SER A 492 4.31 19.77 -15.90
N GLU A 493 5.37 18.94 -15.95
CA GLU A 493 5.92 18.28 -14.76
C GLU A 493 6.35 19.28 -13.68
N HIS A 494 6.83 20.46 -14.10
CA HIS A 494 7.25 21.53 -13.20
C HIS A 494 6.06 22.24 -12.52
N GLU A 495 4.91 22.38 -13.21
CA GLU A 495 3.68 22.90 -12.62
C GLU A 495 3.04 21.89 -11.66
N MET A 496 3.03 20.60 -12.02
CA MET A 496 2.58 19.52 -11.15
C MET A 496 3.45 19.42 -9.88
N LEU A 497 4.78 19.43 -10.01
CA LEU A 497 5.71 19.45 -8.87
C LEU A 497 5.45 20.64 -7.94
N ARG A 498 5.23 21.83 -8.51
CA ARG A 498 4.87 23.04 -7.74
C ARG A 498 3.50 22.91 -7.07
N TYR A 499 2.52 22.30 -7.73
CA TYR A 499 1.19 22.08 -7.15
C TYR A 499 1.25 21.13 -5.96
N ILE A 500 1.86 19.96 -6.14
CA ILE A 500 2.11 18.97 -5.08
C ILE A 500 2.82 19.64 -3.90
N LYS A 501 3.93 20.35 -4.12
CA LYS A 501 4.69 20.97 -3.03
C LYS A 501 3.96 22.15 -2.36
N ARG A 502 3.07 22.86 -3.08
CA ARG A 502 2.19 23.89 -2.49
C ARG A 502 1.20 23.29 -1.49
N LEU A 503 0.66 22.11 -1.79
CA LEU A 503 -0.27 21.42 -0.90
C LEU A 503 0.46 20.76 0.27
N GLU A 504 1.58 20.07 0.01
CA GLU A 504 2.42 19.47 1.05
C GLU A 504 2.83 20.50 2.12
N ASN A 505 3.22 21.71 1.71
CA ASN A 505 3.59 22.79 2.63
C ASN A 505 2.40 23.41 3.42
N ARG A 506 1.15 22.97 3.18
CA ARG A 506 -0.05 23.34 3.95
C ARG A 506 -0.47 22.25 4.94
N ASP A 507 0.27 21.15 5.02
CA ASP A 507 0.02 19.97 5.83
C ASP A 507 1.13 19.75 6.86
N LEU A 508 0.78 19.67 8.14
CA LEU A 508 1.70 19.23 9.19
C LEU A 508 1.74 17.69 9.22
N SER A 509 2.95 17.14 9.21
CA SER A 509 3.29 15.71 9.08
C SER A 509 4.49 15.36 9.98
N LEU A 510 4.84 14.08 10.14
CA LEU A 510 5.97 13.65 10.99
C LEU A 510 7.35 14.13 10.48
N ALA A 511 7.42 14.68 9.26
CA ALA A 511 8.60 15.40 8.76
C ALA A 511 8.80 16.79 9.44
N HIS A 512 7.87 17.24 10.29
CA HIS A 512 7.86 18.55 10.93
C HIS A 512 7.98 18.46 12.47
N SER A 513 7.11 17.67 13.11
CA SER A 513 7.03 17.47 14.56
C SER A 513 6.32 16.15 14.88
N MET A 514 6.39 15.74 16.14
CA MET A 514 5.50 14.74 16.72
C MET A 514 4.03 15.11 16.48
N ILE A 515 3.23 14.08 16.21
CA ILE A 515 1.76 14.14 16.12
C ILE A 515 1.21 13.20 17.21
N PRO A 516 1.02 13.66 18.46
CA PRO A 516 0.77 12.75 19.59
C PRO A 516 -0.70 12.33 19.71
N LEU A 517 -1.28 11.82 18.63
CA LEU A 517 -2.67 11.37 18.54
C LEU A 517 -2.88 10.05 19.29
N GLY A 518 -3.56 10.09 20.44
CA GLY A 518 -4.05 8.91 21.16
C GLY A 518 -4.80 7.91 20.28
N SER A 519 -4.57 6.62 20.55
CA SER A 519 -4.99 5.44 19.80
C SER A 519 -4.74 5.54 18.28
N CYS A 520 -3.63 6.16 17.87
CA CYS A 520 -3.23 6.27 16.46
C CYS A 520 -1.80 5.80 16.19
N THR A 521 -0.95 5.68 17.21
CA THR A 521 0.45 5.24 17.13
C THR A 521 1.19 5.86 15.95
N MET A 522 1.39 7.18 16.01
CA MET A 522 2.08 7.97 15.00
C MET A 522 3.62 7.77 15.04
N LYS A 523 4.07 6.51 14.96
CA LYS A 523 5.48 6.10 15.02
C LYS A 523 6.18 6.33 13.68
N LEU A 524 7.50 6.05 13.65
CA LEU A 524 8.28 6.05 12.41
C LEU A 524 7.67 5.11 11.34
N ASN A 525 7.58 5.59 10.11
CA ASN A 525 7.43 4.77 8.90
C ASN A 525 8.76 4.86 8.13
N ALA A 526 9.65 3.88 8.32
CA ALA A 526 11.05 4.02 7.92
C ALA A 526 11.24 3.88 6.40
N ALA A 527 12.24 4.57 5.84
CA ALA A 527 12.53 4.53 4.41
C ALA A 527 12.83 3.10 3.92
N ALA A 528 13.55 2.30 4.71
CA ALA A 528 13.82 0.89 4.42
C ALA A 528 12.54 0.04 4.32
N GLU A 529 11.52 0.32 5.14
CA GLU A 529 10.24 -0.38 5.14
C GLU A 529 9.34 0.05 3.97
N MET A 530 9.46 1.32 3.55
CA MET A 530 8.67 1.92 2.47
C MET A 530 9.18 1.59 1.06
N LEU A 531 10.50 1.49 0.87
CA LEU A 531 11.13 1.19 -0.43
C LEU A 531 10.50 0.01 -1.21
N PRO A 532 10.09 -1.12 -0.59
CA PRO A 532 9.53 -2.26 -1.30
C PRO A 532 8.17 -2.04 -1.99
N ILE A 533 7.35 -1.08 -1.54
CA ILE A 533 5.97 -0.98 -2.02
C ILE A 533 5.88 -0.49 -3.48
N THR A 534 6.94 0.09 -4.02
CA THR A 534 7.05 0.51 -5.43
C THR A 534 7.92 -0.43 -6.28
N TRP A 535 8.37 -1.56 -5.74
CA TRP A 535 9.07 -2.59 -6.51
C TRP A 535 8.07 -3.31 -7.45
N PRO A 536 8.33 -3.44 -8.77
CA PRO A 536 7.41 -4.09 -9.71
C PRO A 536 6.99 -5.51 -9.30
N GLU A 537 7.88 -6.23 -8.62
CA GLU A 537 7.66 -7.58 -8.09
C GLU A 537 6.55 -7.66 -7.03
N PHE A 538 6.19 -6.54 -6.39
CA PHE A 538 5.03 -6.42 -5.49
C PHE A 538 3.92 -5.54 -6.10
N ALA A 539 4.29 -4.38 -6.66
CA ALA A 539 3.36 -3.38 -7.17
C ALA A 539 2.66 -3.76 -8.48
N GLY A 540 3.33 -4.52 -9.36
CA GLY A 540 2.88 -4.85 -10.72
C GLY A 540 2.14 -6.18 -10.86
N ILE A 541 1.89 -6.91 -9.75
CA ILE A 541 1.18 -8.20 -9.81
C ILE A 541 -0.35 -7.95 -9.73
N HIS A 542 -1.11 -8.61 -10.59
CA HIS A 542 -2.58 -8.61 -10.58
C HIS A 542 -3.11 -9.56 -9.49
N PRO A 543 -4.12 -9.17 -8.67
CA PRO A 543 -4.61 -9.97 -7.53
C PRO A 543 -5.07 -11.39 -7.86
N PHE A 544 -5.50 -11.64 -9.10
CA PHE A 544 -5.98 -12.94 -9.56
C PHE A 544 -4.98 -13.60 -10.55
N ALA A 545 -3.71 -13.19 -10.51
CA ALA A 545 -2.64 -13.87 -11.25
C ALA A 545 -2.47 -15.33 -10.78
N PRO A 546 -2.15 -16.28 -11.68
CA PRO A 546 -1.87 -17.67 -11.32
C PRO A 546 -0.82 -17.83 -10.22
N ALA A 547 -1.05 -18.76 -9.29
CA ALA A 547 -0.23 -18.91 -8.07
C ALA A 547 1.26 -19.22 -8.35
N ASP A 548 1.62 -19.74 -9.52
CA ASP A 548 3.02 -19.95 -9.94
C ASP A 548 3.78 -18.63 -10.19
N GLN A 549 3.06 -17.51 -10.22
CA GLN A 549 3.60 -16.16 -10.42
C GLN A 549 3.68 -15.37 -9.10
N THR A 550 3.15 -15.89 -7.99
CA THR A 550 2.98 -15.19 -6.71
C THR A 550 3.76 -15.84 -5.56
N GLN A 551 4.82 -16.58 -5.88
CA GLN A 551 5.57 -17.39 -4.91
C GLN A 551 6.37 -16.56 -3.89
N GLY A 552 6.76 -15.33 -4.24
CA GLY A 552 7.34 -14.37 -3.30
C GLY A 552 6.30 -13.86 -2.29
N TYR A 553 5.11 -13.52 -2.78
CA TYR A 553 3.97 -13.17 -1.92
C TYR A 553 3.59 -14.33 -0.98
N ALA A 554 3.58 -15.58 -1.46
CA ALA A 554 3.29 -16.75 -0.62
C ALA A 554 4.28 -16.88 0.57
N VAL A 555 5.59 -16.69 0.33
CA VAL A 555 6.62 -16.70 1.39
C VAL A 555 6.43 -15.52 2.36
N LEU A 556 6.19 -14.32 1.84
CA LEU A 556 5.95 -13.10 2.63
C LEU A 556 4.76 -13.30 3.59
N PHE A 557 3.64 -13.82 3.09
CA PHE A 557 2.43 -14.04 3.88
C PHE A 557 2.61 -15.11 4.94
N GLU A 558 3.33 -16.19 4.64
CA GLU A 558 3.58 -17.27 5.61
C GLU A 558 4.47 -16.78 6.76
N GLN A 559 5.58 -16.10 6.45
CA GLN A 559 6.45 -15.50 7.46
C GLN A 559 5.69 -14.50 8.33
N LEU A 560 4.91 -13.60 7.72
CA LEU A 560 4.14 -12.59 8.43
C LEU A 560 3.02 -13.21 9.29
N ARG A 561 2.26 -14.17 8.76
CA ARG A 561 1.24 -14.91 9.53
C ARG A 561 1.83 -15.55 10.78
N ARG A 562 2.93 -16.29 10.63
CA ARG A 562 3.63 -16.96 11.74
C ARG A 562 4.09 -15.96 12.80
N TRP A 563 4.67 -14.84 12.40
CA TRP A 563 5.10 -13.79 13.33
C TRP A 563 3.90 -13.12 14.05
N LEU A 564 2.83 -12.78 13.34
CA LEU A 564 1.64 -12.18 13.94
C LEU A 564 0.91 -13.17 14.88
N ALA A 565 0.91 -14.47 14.55
CA ALA A 565 0.38 -15.52 15.42
C ALA A 565 1.17 -15.63 16.74
N GLU A 566 2.50 -15.63 16.66
CA GLU A 566 3.37 -15.68 17.85
C GLU A 566 3.28 -14.39 18.70
N ILE A 567 3.19 -13.22 18.05
CA ILE A 567 2.99 -11.92 18.74
C ILE A 567 1.64 -11.86 19.46
N THR A 568 0.58 -12.44 18.87
CA THR A 568 -0.77 -12.42 19.46
C THR A 568 -1.06 -13.59 20.40
N GLY A 569 -0.31 -14.68 20.32
CA GLY A 569 -0.63 -15.95 20.98
C GLY A 569 -1.80 -16.72 20.33
N LEU A 570 -2.22 -16.34 19.12
CA LEU A 570 -3.38 -16.90 18.43
C LEU A 570 -2.97 -17.60 17.12
N PRO A 571 -3.22 -18.92 16.97
CA PRO A 571 -2.50 -19.77 16.01
C PRO A 571 -2.85 -19.57 14.53
N ALA A 572 -4.01 -18.97 14.18
CA ALA A 572 -4.45 -18.85 12.79
C ALA A 572 -4.67 -17.37 12.41
N VAL A 573 -4.14 -16.95 11.25
CA VAL A 573 -4.13 -15.53 10.83
C VAL A 573 -4.67 -15.32 9.41
N SER A 574 -5.71 -14.50 9.27
CA SER A 574 -6.17 -13.99 7.97
C SER A 574 -5.65 -12.58 7.70
N LEU A 575 -5.03 -12.42 6.53
CA LEU A 575 -4.52 -11.14 6.01
C LEU A 575 -5.52 -10.43 5.09
N GLN A 576 -6.74 -10.96 4.91
CA GLN A 576 -7.74 -10.39 4.01
C GLN A 576 -8.25 -8.98 4.41
N PRO A 577 -8.55 -8.66 5.70
CA PRO A 577 -9.25 -7.43 6.04
C PRO A 577 -8.38 -6.17 5.86
N ASN A 578 -8.85 -5.25 5.01
CA ASN A 578 -8.12 -4.05 4.58
C ASN A 578 -8.30 -2.79 5.46
N ALA A 579 -8.83 -2.93 6.68
CA ALA A 579 -8.86 -1.87 7.71
C ALA A 579 -9.08 -2.47 9.10
N GLY A 580 -8.83 -1.71 10.17
CA GLY A 580 -9.09 -2.19 11.55
C GLY A 580 -10.55 -2.60 11.77
N SER A 581 -11.49 -1.76 11.33
CA SER A 581 -12.93 -2.05 11.37
C SER A 581 -13.35 -3.21 10.47
N GLN A 582 -12.56 -3.57 9.46
CA GLN A 582 -12.76 -4.80 8.69
C GLN A 582 -12.30 -6.03 9.46
N GLY A 583 -11.23 -5.92 10.26
CA GLY A 583 -10.81 -6.96 11.19
C GLY A 583 -11.81 -7.15 12.35
N GLU A 584 -12.42 -6.09 12.84
CA GLU A 584 -13.58 -6.18 13.75
C GLU A 584 -14.74 -6.95 13.12
N TYR A 585 -15.19 -6.51 11.94
CA TYR A 585 -16.29 -7.15 11.22
C TYR A 585 -16.00 -8.63 10.91
N ALA A 586 -14.82 -8.95 10.37
CA ALA A 586 -14.38 -10.30 10.05
C ALA A 586 -14.29 -11.20 11.29
N GLY A 587 -13.76 -10.68 12.40
CA GLY A 587 -13.66 -11.40 13.67
C GLY A 587 -15.02 -11.72 14.28
N LEU A 588 -15.96 -10.77 14.23
CA LEU A 588 -17.34 -11.00 14.67
C LEU A 588 -18.10 -11.97 13.76
N LEU A 589 -17.85 -11.96 12.44
CA LEU A 589 -18.38 -13.00 11.55
C LEU A 589 -17.82 -14.39 11.88
N ALA A 590 -16.52 -14.52 12.21
CA ALA A 590 -15.92 -15.80 12.60
C ALA A 590 -16.54 -16.34 13.90
N ILE A 591 -16.70 -15.48 14.91
CA ILE A 591 -17.41 -15.79 16.16
C ILE A 591 -18.87 -16.19 15.86
N ARG A 592 -19.57 -15.47 14.98
CA ARG A 592 -20.95 -15.79 14.58
C ARG A 592 -21.05 -17.16 13.93
N ALA A 593 -20.21 -17.45 12.94
CA ALA A 593 -20.21 -18.73 12.24
C ALA A 593 -19.87 -19.91 13.18
N TYR A 594 -19.00 -19.70 14.17
CA TYR A 594 -18.72 -20.66 15.25
C TYR A 594 -19.90 -20.87 16.22
N HIS A 595 -20.73 -19.86 16.47
CA HIS A 595 -22.01 -20.06 17.19
C HIS A 595 -23.03 -20.81 16.31
N GLU A 596 -23.14 -20.43 15.03
CA GLU A 596 -24.10 -21.04 14.11
C GLU A 596 -23.78 -22.52 13.78
N SER A 597 -22.50 -22.89 13.66
CA SER A 597 -22.06 -24.27 13.43
C SER A 597 -22.33 -25.19 14.64
N ARG A 598 -22.33 -24.63 15.86
CA ARG A 598 -22.73 -25.31 17.09
C ARG A 598 -24.26 -25.31 17.32
N GLY A 599 -25.04 -24.80 16.36
CA GLY A 599 -26.50 -24.68 16.45
C GLY A 599 -27.01 -23.52 17.32
N GLN A 600 -26.12 -22.67 17.84
CA GLN A 600 -26.42 -21.63 18.83
C GLN A 600 -26.74 -20.29 18.16
N LYS A 601 -27.58 -20.30 17.11
CA LYS A 601 -27.88 -19.13 16.26
C LYS A 601 -28.50 -17.95 17.01
N GLN A 602 -29.07 -18.19 18.19
CA GLN A 602 -29.64 -17.16 19.06
C GLN A 602 -28.60 -16.33 19.82
N ARG A 603 -27.30 -16.65 19.71
CA ARG A 603 -26.20 -15.90 20.35
C ARG A 603 -25.86 -14.59 19.61
N ASP A 604 -26.82 -13.68 19.59
CA ASP A 604 -26.79 -12.41 18.85
C ASP A 604 -26.45 -11.18 19.71
N VAL A 605 -26.17 -11.31 21.00
CA VAL A 605 -25.76 -10.19 21.87
C VAL A 605 -24.25 -9.97 21.82
N CYS A 606 -23.84 -8.71 21.60
CA CYS A 606 -22.46 -8.25 21.75
C CYS A 606 -22.36 -7.23 22.88
N LEU A 607 -21.61 -7.56 23.93
CA LEU A 607 -21.31 -6.68 25.05
C LEU A 607 -20.15 -5.74 24.67
N ILE A 608 -20.31 -4.42 24.86
CA ILE A 608 -19.29 -3.43 24.46
C ILE A 608 -19.14 -2.37 25.56
N PRO A 609 -17.96 -2.18 26.16
CA PRO A 609 -17.69 -1.10 27.11
C PRO A 609 -17.99 0.28 26.53
N THR A 610 -18.53 1.19 27.33
CA THR A 610 -18.80 2.58 26.90
C THR A 610 -17.54 3.34 26.49
N SER A 611 -16.36 2.94 26.97
CA SER A 611 -15.04 3.46 26.59
C SER A 611 -14.55 2.99 25.22
N ALA A 612 -15.03 1.86 24.70
CA ALA A 612 -14.52 1.25 23.46
C ALA A 612 -14.64 2.21 22.26
N HIS A 613 -13.77 2.05 21.27
CA HIS A 613 -13.77 2.89 20.06
C HIS A 613 -15.10 2.78 19.28
N GLY A 614 -15.43 3.79 18.48
CA GLY A 614 -16.74 3.92 17.85
C GLY A 614 -16.97 2.92 16.70
N THR A 615 -15.90 2.32 16.17
CA THR A 615 -15.98 1.24 15.18
C THR A 615 -16.57 -0.02 15.79
N ASN A 616 -16.15 -0.42 17.00
CA ASN A 616 -16.55 -1.66 17.66
C ASN A 616 -18.10 -1.87 17.65
N PRO A 617 -18.93 -0.93 18.12
CA PRO A 617 -20.39 -1.05 18.05
C PRO A 617 -20.96 -0.98 16.62
N ALA A 618 -20.37 -0.21 15.71
CA ALA A 618 -20.80 -0.18 14.31
C ALA A 618 -20.52 -1.52 13.60
N SER A 619 -19.33 -2.10 13.83
CA SER A 619 -18.91 -3.41 13.34
C SER A 619 -19.82 -4.52 13.87
N ALA A 620 -20.20 -4.46 15.16
CA ALA A 620 -21.15 -5.39 15.77
C ALA A 620 -22.55 -5.29 15.15
N THR A 621 -23.09 -4.09 14.98
CA THR A 621 -24.38 -3.89 14.30
C THR A 621 -24.35 -4.42 12.86
N ILE A 622 -23.28 -4.16 12.10
CA ILE A 622 -23.12 -4.65 10.71
C ILE A 622 -22.89 -6.18 10.65
N ALA A 623 -22.29 -6.78 11.68
CA ALA A 623 -22.21 -8.24 11.87
C ALA A 623 -23.51 -8.88 12.42
N GLY A 624 -24.60 -8.10 12.52
CA GLY A 624 -25.91 -8.59 12.95
C GLY A 624 -26.01 -8.91 14.43
N TYR A 625 -25.26 -8.20 15.27
CA TYR A 625 -25.33 -8.28 16.73
C TYR A 625 -26.17 -7.14 17.33
N ARG A 626 -26.94 -7.48 18.37
CA ARG A 626 -27.53 -6.52 19.31
C ARG A 626 -26.45 -6.02 20.27
N VAL A 627 -26.05 -4.76 20.11
CA VAL A 627 -25.07 -4.10 20.98
C VAL A 627 -25.70 -3.80 22.35
N VAL A 628 -25.04 -4.25 23.42
CA VAL A 628 -25.39 -3.94 24.81
C VAL A 628 -24.21 -3.23 25.48
N PRO A 629 -24.37 -1.97 25.94
CA PRO A 629 -23.29 -1.22 26.55
C PRO A 629 -22.95 -1.75 27.94
N VAL A 630 -21.66 -1.94 28.22
CA VAL A 630 -21.13 -2.26 29.56
C VAL A 630 -20.55 -0.98 30.18
N ALA A 631 -20.84 -0.75 31.46
CA ALA A 631 -20.40 0.43 32.18
C ALA A 631 -18.88 0.41 32.45
N CYS A 632 -18.32 1.60 32.65
CA CYS A 632 -16.98 1.77 33.22
C CYS A 632 -17.09 2.32 34.65
N ASP A 633 -16.14 1.92 35.50
CA ASP A 633 -16.05 2.40 36.88
C ASP A 633 -15.56 3.87 36.95
N SER A 634 -15.53 4.44 38.16
CA SER A 634 -15.06 5.82 38.39
C SER A 634 -13.55 6.03 38.13
N LYS A 635 -12.80 4.97 37.83
CA LYS A 635 -11.38 4.99 37.46
C LYS A 635 -11.16 4.65 35.97
N GLY A 636 -12.22 4.46 35.18
CA GLY A 636 -12.15 4.17 33.75
C GLY A 636 -11.96 2.69 33.37
N ASN A 637 -11.98 1.75 34.32
CA ASN A 637 -11.94 0.32 34.03
C ASN A 637 -13.32 -0.18 33.61
N ILE A 638 -13.44 -1.36 32.99
CA ILE A 638 -14.72 -2.05 32.76
C ILE A 638 -15.29 -2.48 34.12
N ASP A 639 -16.56 -2.16 34.40
CA ASP A 639 -17.22 -2.53 35.66
C ASP A 639 -17.50 -4.06 35.71
N PRO A 640 -16.84 -4.83 36.60
CA PRO A 640 -17.03 -6.28 36.65
C PRO A 640 -18.36 -6.71 37.30
N ALA A 641 -19.06 -5.82 38.02
CA ALA A 641 -20.38 -6.10 38.57
C ALA A 641 -21.45 -5.94 37.48
N ASP A 642 -21.38 -4.88 36.68
CA ASP A 642 -22.23 -4.65 35.51
C ASP A 642 -22.01 -5.71 34.42
N LEU A 643 -20.75 -6.08 34.13
CA LEU A 643 -20.45 -7.17 33.20
C LEU A 643 -21.07 -8.50 33.67
N ARG A 644 -20.88 -8.88 34.95
CA ARG A 644 -21.50 -10.11 35.50
C ARG A 644 -23.03 -10.02 35.51
N ALA A 645 -23.63 -8.84 35.63
CA ALA A 645 -25.08 -8.68 35.52
C ALA A 645 -25.56 -8.96 34.09
N LYS A 646 -24.97 -8.31 33.09
CA LYS A 646 -25.37 -8.44 31.67
C LYS A 646 -25.01 -9.80 31.07
N ALA A 647 -23.91 -10.41 31.47
CA ALA A 647 -23.55 -11.78 31.09
C ALA A 647 -24.61 -12.79 31.57
N ARG A 648 -25.16 -12.62 32.78
CA ARG A 648 -26.28 -13.44 33.28
C ARG A 648 -27.60 -13.11 32.59
N GLU A 649 -27.93 -11.82 32.44
CA GLU A 649 -29.17 -11.35 31.79
C GLU A 649 -29.31 -11.87 30.36
N HIS A 650 -28.19 -12.00 29.64
CA HIS A 650 -28.16 -12.38 28.24
C HIS A 650 -27.58 -13.79 28.00
N GLY A 651 -27.36 -14.61 29.03
CA GLY A 651 -26.49 -15.80 28.96
C GLY A 651 -26.73 -16.77 27.79
N GLU A 652 -27.99 -17.07 27.43
CA GLU A 652 -28.31 -17.94 26.29
C GLU A 652 -28.13 -17.26 24.92
N GLY A 653 -28.20 -15.93 24.89
CA GLY A 653 -28.03 -15.08 23.71
C GLY A 653 -26.68 -14.36 23.63
N LEU A 654 -25.77 -14.58 24.58
CA LEU A 654 -24.46 -13.94 24.61
C LEU A 654 -23.56 -14.51 23.53
N GLY A 655 -23.27 -13.75 22.49
CA GLY A 655 -22.35 -14.16 21.42
C GLY A 655 -20.92 -13.65 21.63
N ALA A 656 -20.75 -12.38 22.00
CA ALA A 656 -19.43 -11.78 22.12
C ALA A 656 -19.34 -10.72 23.24
N ILE A 657 -18.12 -10.45 23.68
CA ILE A 657 -17.69 -9.14 24.19
C ILE A 657 -16.66 -8.55 23.22
N MET A 658 -16.62 -7.22 23.04
CA MET A 658 -15.49 -6.52 22.44
C MET A 658 -14.76 -5.70 23.51
N VAL A 659 -13.48 -5.96 23.73
CA VAL A 659 -12.63 -5.21 24.68
C VAL A 659 -11.39 -4.66 23.98
N THR A 660 -10.97 -3.43 24.28
CA THR A 660 -9.68 -2.88 23.84
C THR A 660 -8.67 -3.09 24.97
N TYR A 661 -7.44 -3.54 24.69
CA TYR A 661 -6.42 -3.77 25.72
C TYR A 661 -5.02 -3.29 25.30
N PRO A 662 -4.28 -2.53 26.15
CA PRO A 662 -4.81 -1.74 27.27
C PRO A 662 -5.96 -0.85 26.82
N SER A 663 -6.84 -0.46 27.74
CA SER A 663 -8.10 0.19 27.37
C SER A 663 -7.87 1.56 26.73
N THR A 664 -8.88 2.08 26.03
CA THR A 664 -8.87 3.41 25.39
C THR A 664 -8.67 4.57 26.38
N HIS A 665 -8.62 4.30 27.68
CA HIS A 665 -8.22 5.27 28.71
C HIS A 665 -6.70 5.32 28.97
N GLY A 666 -5.91 4.49 28.27
CA GLY A 666 -4.47 4.41 28.45
C GLY A 666 -4.03 3.60 29.67
N VAL A 667 -4.82 2.61 30.11
CA VAL A 667 -4.56 1.85 31.33
C VAL A 667 -4.64 0.32 31.11
N PHE A 668 -3.76 -0.41 31.78
CA PHE A 668 -3.85 -1.86 31.91
C PHE A 668 -4.85 -2.22 33.03
N GLU A 669 -5.90 -2.94 32.69
CA GLU A 669 -6.87 -3.43 33.67
C GLU A 669 -6.39 -4.77 34.27
N GLU A 670 -6.21 -4.82 35.59
CA GLU A 670 -5.81 -6.03 36.35
C GLU A 670 -6.81 -7.18 36.20
N SER A 671 -8.10 -6.82 36.03
CA SER A 671 -9.24 -7.73 35.98
C SER A 671 -9.43 -8.43 34.63
N ILE A 672 -8.65 -8.12 33.58
CA ILE A 672 -8.95 -8.55 32.20
C ILE A 672 -9.17 -10.06 32.06
N GLY A 673 -8.32 -10.89 32.68
CA GLY A 673 -8.46 -12.35 32.68
C GLY A 673 -9.61 -12.89 33.54
N GLU A 674 -10.26 -12.06 34.36
CA GLU A 674 -11.58 -12.34 34.92
C GLU A 674 -12.71 -11.95 33.95
N LEU A 675 -12.61 -10.80 33.29
CA LEU A 675 -13.60 -10.34 32.30
C LEU A 675 -13.75 -11.35 31.15
N CYS A 676 -12.64 -11.89 30.64
CA CYS A 676 -12.65 -12.98 29.65
C CYS A 676 -13.43 -14.20 30.14
N ARG A 677 -13.08 -14.71 31.34
CA ARG A 677 -13.73 -15.88 31.96
C ARG A 677 -15.22 -15.66 32.19
N ILE A 678 -15.64 -14.49 32.67
CA ILE A 678 -17.07 -14.17 32.85
C ILE A 678 -17.86 -14.35 31.56
N VAL A 679 -17.28 -14.03 30.40
CA VAL A 679 -17.94 -14.18 29.09
C VAL A 679 -17.88 -15.63 28.59
N HIS A 680 -16.76 -16.32 28.77
CA HIS A 680 -16.62 -17.75 28.45
C HIS A 680 -17.55 -18.65 29.27
N ASP A 681 -17.69 -18.38 30.58
CA ASP A 681 -18.57 -19.09 31.51
C ASP A 681 -20.05 -19.03 31.09
N HIS A 682 -20.44 -17.99 30.34
CA HIS A 682 -21.78 -17.81 29.78
C HIS A 682 -21.88 -18.23 28.29
N GLY A 683 -20.83 -18.83 27.74
CA GLY A 683 -20.76 -19.37 26.37
C GLY A 683 -20.52 -18.35 25.26
N GLY A 684 -20.19 -17.11 25.61
CA GLY A 684 -19.77 -16.07 24.66
C GLY A 684 -18.31 -16.25 24.19
N GLN A 685 -17.84 -15.30 23.39
CA GLN A 685 -16.47 -15.22 22.88
C GLN A 685 -15.86 -13.84 23.13
N VAL A 686 -14.54 -13.78 23.29
CA VAL A 686 -13.80 -12.57 23.60
C VAL A 686 -13.12 -12.06 22.33
N TYR A 687 -13.67 -10.98 21.78
CA TYR A 687 -13.01 -10.20 20.75
C TYR A 687 -12.12 -9.14 21.42
N MET A 688 -10.83 -9.16 21.13
CA MET A 688 -9.89 -8.11 21.53
C MET A 688 -9.60 -7.15 20.37
N ASP A 689 -9.83 -5.88 20.60
CA ASP A 689 -9.40 -4.78 19.76
C ASP A 689 -7.93 -4.49 20.04
N GLY A 690 -7.07 -4.93 19.10
CA GLY A 690 -5.61 -4.80 19.16
C GLY A 690 -5.08 -3.48 18.60
N ALA A 691 -5.92 -2.44 18.47
CA ALA A 691 -5.47 -1.08 18.16
C ALA A 691 -4.34 -0.59 19.07
N ASN A 692 -4.39 -0.96 20.35
CA ASN A 692 -3.45 -0.55 21.38
C ASN A 692 -2.31 -1.57 21.62
N MET A 693 -2.08 -2.50 20.67
CA MET A 693 -1.03 -3.52 20.76
C MET A 693 0.40 -2.95 20.89
N ASN A 694 0.63 -1.66 20.58
CA ASN A 694 1.95 -1.04 20.79
C ASN A 694 2.41 -1.05 22.26
N ALA A 695 1.49 -1.22 23.22
CA ALA A 695 1.82 -1.46 24.62
C ALA A 695 2.00 -2.95 24.99
N GLN A 696 1.67 -3.89 24.11
CA GLN A 696 1.64 -5.34 24.40
C GLN A 696 2.82 -6.13 23.81
N VAL A 697 3.33 -5.77 22.62
CA VAL A 697 4.28 -6.63 21.87
C VAL A 697 5.52 -6.97 22.71
N GLY A 698 5.75 -8.26 22.93
CA GLY A 698 6.88 -8.76 23.73
C GLY A 698 6.72 -8.63 25.25
N LEU A 699 5.59 -8.12 25.73
CA LEU A 699 5.28 -7.91 27.15
C LEU A 699 4.10 -8.76 27.63
N CYS A 700 3.03 -8.89 26.82
CA CYS A 700 1.88 -9.76 27.04
C CYS A 700 1.25 -10.13 25.68
N ARG A 701 0.31 -11.08 25.65
CA ARG A 701 -0.30 -11.55 24.39
C ARG A 701 -1.82 -11.77 24.52
N PRO A 702 -2.65 -11.26 23.60
CA PRO A 702 -4.11 -11.46 23.60
C PRO A 702 -4.59 -12.90 23.84
N GLY A 703 -3.97 -13.91 23.21
CA GLY A 703 -4.32 -15.31 23.39
C GLY A 703 -4.02 -15.83 24.80
N ASP A 704 -2.90 -15.40 25.40
CA ASP A 704 -2.54 -15.77 26.78
C ASP A 704 -3.45 -15.07 27.82
N ILE A 705 -4.04 -13.91 27.45
CA ILE A 705 -5.04 -13.17 28.25
C ILE A 705 -6.44 -13.81 28.16
N GLY A 706 -6.70 -14.66 27.16
CA GLY A 706 -8.00 -15.30 26.92
C GLY A 706 -8.87 -14.59 25.87
N ALA A 707 -8.29 -13.88 24.91
CA ALA A 707 -9.00 -13.48 23.70
C ALA A 707 -9.20 -14.68 22.75
N ASP A 708 -10.37 -14.80 22.12
CA ASP A 708 -10.62 -15.77 21.04
C ASP A 708 -10.24 -15.19 19.67
N VAL A 709 -10.35 -13.87 19.51
CA VAL A 709 -9.99 -13.12 18.29
C VAL A 709 -9.24 -11.85 18.66
N CYS A 710 -8.23 -11.47 17.89
CA CYS A 710 -7.62 -10.15 17.93
C CYS A 710 -7.39 -9.60 16.51
N HIS A 711 -7.77 -8.35 16.22
CA HIS A 711 -7.31 -7.66 15.02
C HIS A 711 -6.11 -6.74 15.32
N LEU A 712 -5.25 -6.54 14.32
CA LEU A 712 -4.07 -5.68 14.45
C LEU A 712 -4.12 -4.52 13.46
N ASN A 713 -4.08 -3.28 13.92
CA ASN A 713 -3.80 -2.14 13.03
C ASN A 713 -2.32 -2.18 12.62
N LEU A 714 -2.01 -2.75 11.45
CA LEU A 714 -0.65 -2.67 10.90
C LEU A 714 -0.22 -1.21 10.64
N HIS A 715 -1.19 -0.34 10.36
CA HIS A 715 -1.08 1.11 10.19
C HIS A 715 -1.10 1.90 11.51
N LYS A 716 -0.67 1.26 12.61
CA LYS A 716 -0.40 1.84 13.92
C LYS A 716 0.84 1.16 14.52
N THR A 717 0.69 -0.10 14.93
CA THR A 717 1.71 -0.86 15.66
C THR A 717 2.87 -1.34 14.78
N PHE A 718 2.64 -1.53 13.47
CA PHE A 718 3.58 -2.19 12.54
C PHE A 718 3.90 -1.35 11.29
N CYS A 719 4.07 -0.05 11.52
CA CYS A 719 4.70 0.94 10.63
C CYS A 719 4.07 1.23 9.25
N ILE A 720 2.95 0.63 8.85
CA ILE A 720 2.24 1.05 7.62
C ILE A 720 1.84 2.54 7.75
N PRO A 721 2.13 3.39 6.75
CA PRO A 721 1.96 4.83 6.85
C PRO A 721 0.48 5.23 6.91
N HIS A 722 0.20 6.23 7.76
CA HIS A 722 -1.14 6.75 8.04
C HIS A 722 -1.82 7.41 6.83
N GLY A 723 -1.05 7.85 5.82
CA GLY A 723 -1.52 8.19 4.48
C GLY A 723 -2.53 9.33 4.39
N GLY A 724 -2.58 10.22 5.38
CA GLY A 724 -3.62 11.25 5.51
C GLY A 724 -4.99 10.73 5.97
N GLY A 725 -5.08 9.46 6.38
CA GLY A 725 -6.33 8.77 6.74
C GLY A 725 -6.54 7.42 5.99
N GLY A 726 -5.49 6.83 5.45
CA GLY A 726 -5.50 5.62 4.63
C GLY A 726 -4.33 5.57 3.65
N PRO A 727 -3.65 4.43 3.44
CA PRO A 727 -4.20 3.09 3.53
C PRO A 727 -4.22 2.48 4.93
N GLY A 728 -4.79 1.29 5.04
CA GLY A 728 -4.67 0.43 6.19
C GLY A 728 -4.64 -1.05 5.82
N MET A 729 -4.24 -1.86 6.80
CA MET A 729 -4.52 -3.29 6.90
C MET A 729 -4.94 -3.59 8.34
N GLY A 730 -5.85 -4.55 8.49
CA GLY A 730 -6.42 -4.99 9.77
C GLY A 730 -6.52 -6.52 9.90
N PRO A 731 -5.43 -7.28 9.70
CA PRO A 731 -5.44 -8.73 9.80
C PRO A 731 -5.98 -9.21 11.16
N ILE A 732 -6.67 -10.34 11.14
CA ILE A 732 -7.16 -11.01 12.35
C ILE A 732 -6.33 -12.25 12.65
N ALA A 733 -5.96 -12.39 13.93
CA ALA A 733 -5.48 -13.62 14.52
C ALA A 733 -6.60 -14.23 15.37
N VAL A 734 -6.77 -15.56 15.32
CA VAL A 734 -7.89 -16.27 15.97
C VAL A 734 -7.43 -17.54 16.67
N ALA A 735 -8.16 -17.91 17.72
CA ALA A 735 -8.02 -19.17 18.44
C ALA A 735 -8.33 -20.38 17.54
N ALA A 736 -7.82 -21.56 17.92
CA ALA A 736 -7.86 -22.75 17.07
C ALA A 736 -9.29 -23.16 16.64
N HIS A 737 -10.28 -23.02 17.52
CA HIS A 737 -11.69 -23.32 17.22
C HIS A 737 -12.39 -22.30 16.31
N LEU A 738 -11.75 -21.16 16.02
CA LEU A 738 -12.23 -20.15 15.08
C LEU A 738 -11.50 -20.18 13.73
N ALA A 739 -10.44 -20.99 13.59
CA ALA A 739 -9.60 -21.02 12.39
C ALA A 739 -10.37 -21.44 11.11
N GLU A 740 -11.32 -22.37 11.23
CA GLU A 740 -12.18 -22.80 10.11
C GLU A 740 -13.18 -21.71 9.68
N PHE A 741 -13.39 -20.69 10.52
CA PHE A 741 -14.36 -19.61 10.30
C PHE A 741 -13.69 -18.29 9.88
N LEU A 742 -12.42 -18.33 9.45
CA LEU A 742 -11.75 -17.19 8.83
C LEU A 742 -12.39 -16.81 7.46
N PRO A 743 -12.26 -15.55 7.01
CA PRO A 743 -12.78 -15.11 5.71
C PRO A 743 -12.22 -15.92 4.52
N GLY A 744 -13.13 -16.46 3.71
CA GLY A 744 -12.83 -17.29 2.54
C GLY A 744 -12.51 -16.50 1.27
N ASP A 745 -12.35 -17.23 0.17
CA ASP A 745 -11.94 -16.71 -1.14
C ASP A 745 -12.98 -15.74 -1.75
N PRO A 746 -12.62 -14.49 -2.13
CA PRO A 746 -13.50 -13.61 -2.89
C PRO A 746 -13.98 -14.19 -4.23
N LEU A 747 -13.24 -15.12 -4.83
CA LEU A 747 -13.63 -15.84 -6.05
C LEU A 747 -14.33 -17.18 -5.78
N ALA A 748 -14.79 -17.44 -4.55
CA ALA A 748 -15.59 -18.63 -4.26
C ALA A 748 -16.81 -18.77 -5.20
N ASN A 749 -17.02 -19.98 -5.72
CA ASN A 749 -18.01 -20.32 -6.74
C ASN A 749 -17.76 -19.74 -8.15
N VAL A 750 -16.63 -19.07 -8.40
CA VAL A 750 -16.13 -18.87 -9.77
C VAL A 750 -15.51 -20.18 -10.24
N ALA A 751 -16.00 -20.71 -11.36
CA ALA A 751 -15.39 -21.88 -11.97
C ALA A 751 -13.96 -21.54 -12.43
N GLN A 752 -13.03 -22.45 -12.14
CA GLN A 752 -11.62 -22.33 -12.49
C GLN A 752 -11.32 -23.17 -13.75
N PRO A 753 -10.24 -22.87 -14.50
CA PRO A 753 -9.77 -23.79 -15.54
C PRO A 753 -9.49 -25.18 -14.94
N PRO A 754 -9.78 -26.28 -15.65
CA PRO A 754 -9.44 -27.61 -15.18
C PRO A 754 -7.93 -27.69 -14.94
N SER A 755 -7.55 -28.13 -13.74
CA SER A 755 -6.15 -28.19 -13.33
C SER A 755 -5.39 -29.20 -14.18
N ALA A 756 -4.30 -28.77 -14.82
CA ALA A 756 -3.45 -29.61 -15.66
C ALA A 756 -2.59 -30.57 -14.81
N VAL A 757 -3.25 -31.57 -14.21
CA VAL A 757 -2.63 -32.61 -13.39
C VAL A 757 -2.42 -33.86 -14.25
N SER A 758 -1.14 -34.20 -14.43
CA SER A 758 -0.58 -35.48 -14.94
C SER A 758 -1.53 -36.50 -15.58
N GLU A 759 -1.35 -36.79 -16.88
CA GLU A 759 -1.92 -38.00 -17.49
C GLU A 759 -1.39 -39.28 -16.78
N PRO A 760 -2.23 -40.30 -16.56
CA PRO A 760 -1.84 -41.51 -15.84
C PRO A 760 -1.14 -42.52 -16.77
N HIS A 761 0.18 -42.67 -16.63
CA HIS A 761 0.94 -43.74 -17.28
C HIS A 761 0.95 -45.04 -16.46
N GLU A 762 -0.03 -45.93 -16.71
CA GLU A 762 0.00 -47.32 -16.22
C GLU A 762 0.73 -48.27 -17.19
N SER A 763 1.92 -48.74 -16.79
CA SER A 763 2.63 -49.93 -17.34
C SER A 763 3.13 -49.82 -18.81
N SER A 764 4.22 -50.47 -19.25
CA SER A 764 4.90 -51.68 -18.78
C SER A 764 6.32 -51.81 -19.40
N ALA A 765 7.04 -52.90 -19.06
CA ALA A 765 8.15 -53.52 -19.82
C ALA A 765 9.50 -52.78 -20.02
N ALA A 766 10.41 -53.03 -19.06
CA ALA A 766 11.74 -53.64 -19.26
C ALA A 766 12.74 -53.17 -20.38
N SER A 767 13.91 -52.73 -19.90
CA SER A 767 15.27 -53.02 -20.43
C SER A 767 15.63 -52.81 -21.91
N SER A 768 16.58 -51.91 -22.18
CA SER A 768 17.98 -52.27 -22.57
C SER A 768 18.77 -51.03 -22.98
N ALA A 769 20.10 -51.14 -23.00
CA ALA A 769 21.00 -50.09 -23.49
C ALA A 769 21.67 -50.53 -24.80
N SER A 770 21.75 -49.63 -25.79
CA SER A 770 22.60 -49.77 -26.97
C SER A 770 23.00 -48.39 -27.51
N SER A 771 23.86 -48.35 -28.54
CA SER A 771 24.60 -47.16 -29.00
C SER A 771 24.53 -47.01 -30.53
N LEU A 772 25.29 -46.04 -31.09
CA LEU A 772 25.51 -45.74 -32.53
C LEU A 772 24.46 -44.76 -33.13
N ARG A 773 24.82 -43.56 -33.65
CA ARG A 773 25.50 -43.19 -34.94
C ARG A 773 24.53 -43.25 -36.15
N VAL A 774 24.56 -42.41 -37.22
CA VAL A 774 25.48 -41.32 -37.67
C VAL A 774 24.87 -40.47 -38.83
N ASP A 775 25.56 -39.39 -39.25
CA ASP A 775 25.51 -38.64 -40.54
C ASP A 775 24.34 -37.68 -40.91
N GLY A 776 24.69 -36.68 -41.75
CA GLY A 776 23.78 -35.81 -42.54
C GLY A 776 24.16 -34.31 -42.54
N ALA A 777 24.49 -33.71 -43.70
CA ALA A 777 24.90 -32.30 -43.81
C ALA A 777 24.60 -31.62 -45.17
N GLN A 778 24.74 -30.28 -45.23
CA GLN A 778 24.61 -29.37 -46.40
C GLN A 778 23.14 -29.06 -46.81
N PHE A 779 22.75 -27.93 -47.44
CA PHE A 779 23.39 -26.95 -48.36
C PHE A 779 22.93 -25.47 -48.08
N PRO A 780 23.36 -24.41 -48.85
CA PRO A 780 23.49 -23.03 -48.33
C PRO A 780 22.63 -21.94 -49.05
N PRO A 781 23.14 -20.86 -49.71
CA PRO A 781 22.94 -19.49 -49.20
C PRO A 781 22.25 -18.49 -50.18
N THR A 782 21.98 -17.27 -49.70
CA THR A 782 21.33 -16.19 -50.47
C THR A 782 22.12 -14.86 -50.53
N SER A 783 21.80 -14.05 -51.53
CA SER A 783 22.18 -12.63 -51.71
C SER A 783 21.06 -11.94 -52.53
N THR A 784 20.88 -10.62 -52.69
CA THR A 784 21.85 -9.49 -52.72
C THR A 784 21.22 -8.18 -52.19
N LYS A 785 21.97 -7.05 -52.24
CA LYS A 785 21.57 -5.70 -51.77
C LYS A 785 21.01 -4.82 -52.89
N ARG A 786 20.32 -3.72 -52.51
CA ARG A 786 20.59 -2.31 -52.92
C ARG A 786 19.64 -1.34 -52.17
N GLU A 787 19.78 0.00 -52.21
CA GLU A 787 20.88 0.93 -51.86
C GLU A 787 20.29 2.37 -51.83
N THR A 788 20.90 3.36 -51.19
CA THR A 788 20.33 4.73 -51.05
C THR A 788 21.34 5.86 -51.33
N ALA A 789 20.84 7.09 -51.59
CA ALA A 789 21.65 8.28 -51.92
C ALA A 789 21.32 9.49 -50.99
N ARG A 790 22.22 10.49 -50.93
CA ARG A 790 22.16 11.69 -50.07
C ARG A 790 22.37 12.99 -50.88
N PRO A 791 21.76 14.13 -50.47
CA PRO A 791 22.53 15.30 -49.98
C PRO A 791 21.78 16.16 -48.91
N SER A 792 22.32 17.25 -48.33
CA SER A 792 23.65 17.49 -47.71
C SER A 792 23.70 18.79 -46.85
N ALA A 793 24.53 18.76 -45.78
CA ALA A 793 25.26 19.87 -45.13
C ALA A 793 24.59 21.07 -44.37
N LYS A 794 25.25 21.41 -43.24
CA LYS A 794 25.44 22.72 -42.54
C LYS A 794 24.45 23.28 -41.48
N SER A 795 24.98 23.28 -40.24
CA SER A 795 25.06 24.35 -39.21
C SER A 795 23.81 24.96 -38.55
N ALA A 796 23.70 24.70 -37.24
CA ALA A 796 23.40 25.67 -36.18
C ALA A 796 24.18 25.27 -34.91
N GLU A 797 24.57 26.23 -34.06
CA GLU A 797 25.22 25.97 -32.77
C GLU A 797 24.20 25.68 -31.66
N LEU A 798 24.54 24.77 -30.74
CA LEU A 798 23.86 24.61 -29.45
C LEU A 798 24.89 24.22 -28.39
N ALA A 799 24.90 24.94 -27.27
CA ALA A 799 25.89 24.76 -26.21
C ALA A 799 25.71 23.40 -25.50
N TYR A 800 26.74 22.56 -25.51
CA TYR A 800 26.75 21.25 -24.87
C TYR A 800 26.83 21.39 -23.34
N ARG A 801 25.74 21.06 -22.64
CA ARG A 801 25.68 21.03 -21.17
C ARG A 801 25.98 19.64 -20.63
N ARG A 802 27.24 19.40 -20.24
CA ARG A 802 27.62 18.63 -19.03
C ARG A 802 29.14 18.66 -18.82
N ASP A 803 29.61 19.69 -18.12
CA ASP A 803 30.77 19.53 -17.25
C ASP A 803 30.32 18.69 -16.05
N LEU A 804 30.50 17.38 -16.15
CA LEU A 804 30.58 16.49 -15.01
C LEU A 804 32.05 16.09 -14.89
N PRO A 805 32.71 16.27 -13.73
CA PRO A 805 34.06 15.79 -13.55
C PRO A 805 34.05 14.26 -13.64
N HIS A 806 34.59 13.70 -14.72
CA HIS A 806 34.87 12.27 -14.81
C HIS A 806 35.73 11.90 -13.61
N ILE A 807 35.20 11.06 -12.72
CA ILE A 807 35.76 10.88 -11.37
C ILE A 807 37.06 10.07 -11.49
N ASN A 808 38.18 10.78 -11.60
CA ASN A 808 39.53 10.21 -11.64
C ASN A 808 39.96 9.83 -10.20
N SER A 809 39.16 8.99 -9.53
CA SER A 809 39.45 8.47 -8.20
C SER A 809 40.58 7.46 -8.28
N GLU A 810 41.78 7.95 -8.03
CA GLU A 810 43.05 7.22 -8.03
C GLU A 810 42.93 5.82 -7.41
N GLY A 811 43.41 4.81 -8.15
CA GLY A 811 43.43 3.41 -7.72
C GLY A 811 42.07 2.69 -7.67
N ARG A 812 40.92 3.36 -7.89
CA ARG A 812 39.61 2.70 -7.82
C ARG A 812 39.19 2.05 -9.16
N PRO A 813 38.53 0.89 -9.12
CA PRO A 813 37.89 0.31 -10.30
C PRO A 813 36.73 1.17 -10.81
N VAL A 814 36.57 1.20 -12.13
CA VAL A 814 35.50 1.88 -12.87
C VAL A 814 34.77 0.85 -13.72
N PHE A 815 33.43 0.89 -13.68
CA PHE A 815 32.57 0.14 -14.60
C PHE A 815 32.13 1.08 -15.74
N VAL A 816 32.42 0.69 -16.97
CA VAL A 816 32.05 1.41 -18.18
C VAL A 816 31.19 0.53 -19.09
N THR A 817 30.17 1.12 -19.70
CA THR A 817 29.39 0.53 -20.78
C THR A 817 29.33 1.51 -21.95
N PHE A 818 29.79 1.08 -23.14
CA PHE A 818 29.73 1.90 -24.35
C PHE A 818 29.01 1.14 -25.47
N CYS A 819 28.13 1.85 -26.18
CA CYS A 819 27.16 1.24 -27.09
C CYS A 819 27.43 1.63 -28.55
N THR A 820 26.99 0.80 -29.48
CA THR A 820 27.18 1.07 -30.91
C THR A 820 26.29 2.21 -31.40
N ALA A 821 26.74 2.94 -32.41
CA ALA A 821 25.99 4.06 -33.00
C ALA A 821 24.64 3.56 -33.56
N ASN A 822 23.53 4.10 -33.06
CA ASN A 822 22.17 3.63 -33.38
C ASN A 822 21.92 2.14 -33.03
N ARG A 823 22.63 1.57 -32.04
CA ARG A 823 22.45 0.18 -31.55
C ARG A 823 22.61 -0.91 -32.63
N TRP A 824 23.34 -0.64 -33.72
CA TRP A 824 23.60 -1.64 -34.75
C TRP A 824 24.40 -2.84 -34.20
N VAL A 825 24.07 -4.04 -34.66
CA VAL A 825 24.72 -5.28 -34.20
C VAL A 825 26.10 -5.43 -34.84
N LEU A 826 27.12 -5.61 -34.01
CA LEU A 826 28.47 -5.98 -34.39
C LEU A 826 28.49 -7.40 -34.96
N PRO A 827 29.01 -7.61 -36.19
CA PRO A 827 29.32 -8.93 -36.73
C PRO A 827 30.33 -9.67 -35.84
N GLU A 828 30.19 -10.98 -35.77
CA GLU A 828 30.94 -11.83 -34.84
C GLU A 828 32.45 -11.80 -35.14
N GLU A 829 32.79 -11.76 -36.44
CA GLU A 829 34.14 -11.55 -36.98
C GLU A 829 34.87 -10.29 -36.51
N VAL A 830 34.16 -9.27 -35.98
CA VAL A 830 34.77 -8.08 -35.38
C VAL A 830 34.65 -7.99 -33.87
N ARG A 831 33.78 -8.78 -33.21
CA ARG A 831 33.63 -8.74 -31.73
C ARG A 831 34.93 -9.12 -31.01
N GLN A 832 35.66 -10.12 -31.53
CA GLN A 832 36.99 -10.45 -31.01
C GLN A 832 37.94 -9.26 -31.08
N ARG A 833 37.96 -8.54 -32.21
CA ARG A 833 38.84 -7.38 -32.39
C ARG A 833 38.44 -6.20 -31.50
N VAL A 834 37.17 -6.08 -31.11
CA VAL A 834 36.74 -5.14 -30.09
C VAL A 834 37.24 -5.56 -28.70
N LEU A 835 37.19 -6.85 -28.35
CA LEU A 835 37.72 -7.37 -27.09
C LEU A 835 39.25 -7.18 -27.01
N ASP A 836 39.98 -7.50 -28.08
CA ASP A 836 41.43 -7.27 -28.19
C ASP A 836 41.79 -5.81 -27.89
N HIS A 837 40.99 -4.85 -28.41
CA HIS A 837 41.17 -3.40 -28.15
C HIS A 837 40.79 -2.98 -26.72
N CYS A 838 39.90 -3.70 -26.04
CA CYS A 838 39.58 -3.45 -24.62
C CYS A 838 40.68 -3.96 -23.68
N LEU A 839 41.47 -4.93 -24.13
CA LEU A 839 42.58 -5.53 -23.39
C LEU A 839 43.95 -4.95 -23.79
N HIS A 840 44.02 -4.09 -24.80
CA HIS A 840 45.28 -3.65 -25.42
C HIS A 840 46.24 -2.95 -24.45
N ASP A 841 45.70 -2.06 -23.61
CA ASP A 841 46.46 -1.30 -22.61
C ASP A 841 46.45 -1.96 -21.21
N HIS A 842 46.11 -3.25 -21.12
CA HIS A 842 46.13 -4.01 -19.87
C HIS A 842 47.58 -4.11 -19.34
N GLY A 843 47.80 -3.59 -18.13
CA GLY A 843 49.12 -3.52 -17.49
C GLY A 843 50.00 -2.35 -17.94
N SER A 844 49.54 -1.48 -18.86
CA SER A 844 50.28 -0.29 -19.32
C SER A 844 49.57 1.03 -18.98
N LYS A 845 48.26 1.13 -19.25
CA LYS A 845 47.43 2.30 -18.85
C LYS A 845 46.25 1.94 -17.96
N ILE A 846 45.78 0.70 -18.04
CA ILE A 846 44.66 0.20 -17.25
C ILE A 846 44.95 -1.19 -16.72
N HIS A 847 44.43 -1.50 -15.54
CA HIS A 847 44.31 -2.87 -15.04
C HIS A 847 42.88 -3.33 -15.29
N VAL A 848 42.66 -4.16 -16.33
CA VAL A 848 41.32 -4.69 -16.64
C VAL A 848 41.03 -5.86 -15.71
N HIS A 849 39.89 -5.81 -15.03
CA HIS A 849 39.38 -6.90 -14.17
C HIS A 849 38.46 -7.84 -14.96
N GLY A 850 37.66 -7.29 -15.88
CA GLY A 850 36.84 -8.08 -16.81
C GLY A 850 36.20 -7.27 -17.94
N ALA A 851 35.92 -7.94 -19.06
CA ALA A 851 35.39 -7.35 -20.29
C ALA A 851 34.39 -8.30 -20.98
N VAL A 852 33.32 -7.76 -21.58
CA VAL A 852 32.34 -8.53 -22.37
C VAL A 852 31.85 -7.71 -23.56
N VAL A 853 32.02 -8.23 -24.79
CA VAL A 853 31.53 -7.61 -26.02
C VAL A 853 30.19 -8.23 -26.42
N MET A 854 29.10 -7.56 -26.01
CA MET A 854 27.74 -7.90 -26.38
C MET A 854 27.47 -7.50 -27.84
N PRO A 855 26.36 -7.98 -28.47
CA PRO A 855 26.09 -7.69 -29.88
C PRO A 855 25.97 -6.20 -30.23
N ASP A 856 25.50 -5.34 -29.32
CA ASP A 856 25.22 -3.91 -29.56
C ASP A 856 25.97 -2.96 -28.60
N HIS A 857 26.78 -3.48 -27.67
CA HIS A 857 27.51 -2.72 -26.66
C HIS A 857 28.65 -3.52 -26.04
N VAL A 858 29.52 -2.86 -25.27
CA VAL A 858 30.60 -3.48 -24.50
C VAL A 858 30.44 -3.12 -23.04
N HIS A 859 30.64 -4.08 -22.14
CA HIS A 859 30.85 -3.87 -20.71
C HIS A 859 32.33 -4.05 -20.37
N LEU A 860 32.88 -3.17 -19.53
CA LEU A 860 34.27 -3.20 -19.11
C LEU A 860 34.39 -2.78 -17.64
N VAL A 861 35.20 -3.49 -16.86
CA VAL A 861 35.58 -3.12 -15.48
C VAL A 861 37.10 -3.05 -15.41
N PHE A 862 37.65 -1.88 -15.06
CA PHE A 862 39.10 -1.65 -15.01
C PHE A 862 39.48 -0.59 -13.97
N THR A 863 40.71 -0.63 -13.46
CA THR A 863 41.33 0.46 -12.69
C THR A 863 42.31 1.23 -13.59
N ALA A 864 42.34 2.56 -13.54
CA ALA A 864 43.34 3.34 -14.29
C ALA A 864 44.72 3.27 -13.58
N LEU A 865 45.79 3.14 -14.37
CA LEU A 865 47.18 3.13 -13.89
C LEU A 865 47.81 4.53 -13.95
N LYS A 866 49.03 4.65 -13.42
CA LYS A 866 49.85 5.87 -13.50
C LYS A 866 50.76 5.87 -14.72
N ASP A 867 51.05 7.06 -15.24
CA ASP A 867 52.05 7.29 -16.28
C ASP A 867 53.48 7.35 -15.70
N SER A 868 54.46 7.70 -16.55
CA SER A 868 55.87 7.84 -16.14
C SER A 868 56.19 9.11 -15.33
N GLN A 869 55.25 10.03 -15.16
CA GLN A 869 55.37 11.23 -14.33
C GLN A 869 54.66 11.07 -12.97
N GLY A 870 53.75 10.10 -12.87
CA GLY A 870 53.03 9.72 -11.65
C GLY A 870 51.54 10.05 -11.68
N ASP A 871 51.04 10.61 -12.78
CA ASP A 871 49.64 11.00 -12.95
C ASP A 871 48.78 9.83 -13.43
N THR A 872 47.53 9.76 -13.00
CA THR A 872 46.61 8.65 -13.35
C THR A 872 45.95 8.92 -14.71
N TYR A 873 46.10 7.99 -15.67
CA TYR A 873 45.53 8.12 -17.01
C TYR A 873 44.02 8.44 -16.97
N GLY A 874 43.63 9.53 -17.63
CA GLY A 874 42.26 10.03 -17.58
C GLY A 874 41.28 9.13 -18.34
N LEU A 875 40.09 8.89 -17.77
CA LEU A 875 39.04 8.08 -18.38
C LEU A 875 38.71 8.48 -19.84
N ALA A 876 38.70 9.79 -20.14
CA ALA A 876 38.47 10.29 -21.49
C ALA A 876 39.58 9.90 -22.49
N GLU A 877 40.84 9.83 -22.06
CA GLU A 877 41.95 9.36 -22.90
C GLU A 877 41.80 7.86 -23.19
N ILE A 878 41.60 7.07 -22.14
CA ILE A 878 41.42 5.61 -22.21
C ILE A 878 40.27 5.25 -23.14
N MET A 879 39.10 5.88 -22.96
CA MET A 879 37.93 5.60 -23.79
C MET A 879 38.10 6.10 -25.23
N ASN A 880 38.84 7.19 -25.48
CA ASN A 880 39.19 7.61 -26.84
C ASN A 880 40.14 6.62 -27.52
N GLY A 881 41.11 6.05 -26.79
CA GLY A 881 41.96 4.96 -27.28
C GLY A 881 41.15 3.75 -27.70
N ILE A 882 40.40 3.16 -26.76
CA ILE A 882 39.60 1.94 -26.99
C ILE A 882 38.55 2.16 -28.08
N LYS A 883 37.72 3.21 -28.00
CA LYS A 883 36.64 3.48 -28.97
C LYS A 883 37.21 3.91 -30.32
N GLY A 884 38.32 4.64 -30.37
CA GLY A 884 38.97 5.10 -31.60
C GLY A 884 39.63 3.97 -32.38
N ALA A 885 40.50 3.19 -31.71
CA ALA A 885 41.23 2.08 -32.33
C ALA A 885 40.27 0.98 -32.81
N SER A 886 39.30 0.60 -31.98
CA SER A 886 38.24 -0.34 -32.39
C SER A 886 37.37 0.20 -33.52
N SER A 887 37.00 1.49 -33.53
CA SER A 887 36.29 2.09 -34.67
C SER A 887 37.07 2.00 -35.97
N HIS A 888 38.39 2.19 -35.94
CA HIS A 888 39.24 2.06 -37.12
C HIS A 888 39.29 0.59 -37.60
N THR A 889 39.54 -0.36 -36.70
CA THR A 889 39.61 -1.80 -37.04
C THR A 889 38.28 -2.33 -37.56
N VAL A 890 37.16 -2.02 -36.90
CA VAL A 890 35.80 -2.43 -37.31
C VAL A 890 35.45 -1.86 -38.68
N ASN A 891 35.70 -0.56 -38.93
CA ASN A 891 35.47 0.03 -40.25
C ASN A 891 36.37 -0.60 -41.33
N LYS A 892 37.65 -0.85 -41.03
CA LYS A 892 38.61 -1.43 -41.97
C LYS A 892 38.24 -2.86 -42.38
N LEU A 893 37.86 -3.71 -41.42
CA LEU A 893 37.47 -5.10 -41.66
C LEU A 893 36.16 -5.17 -42.46
N LEU A 894 35.12 -4.45 -42.01
CA LEU A 894 33.80 -4.44 -42.66
C LEU A 894 33.73 -3.57 -43.92
N ARG A 895 34.85 -2.94 -44.32
CA ARG A 895 34.96 -1.99 -45.45
C ARG A 895 33.95 -0.83 -45.36
N ARG A 896 33.65 -0.39 -44.13
CA ARG A 896 32.71 0.70 -43.80
C ARG A 896 33.46 2.02 -43.55
N ARG A 897 32.71 3.12 -43.45
CA ARG A 897 33.17 4.43 -42.96
C ARG A 897 32.08 5.06 -42.10
N GLY A 898 32.46 5.73 -41.02
CA GLY A 898 31.54 6.40 -40.09
C GLY A 898 31.78 6.01 -38.63
N ALA A 899 30.95 6.53 -37.72
CA ALA A 899 31.01 6.17 -36.31
C ALA A 899 30.56 4.72 -36.08
N VAL A 900 31.34 3.97 -35.30
CA VAL A 900 30.99 2.61 -34.84
C VAL A 900 30.27 2.67 -33.50
N TRP A 901 30.71 3.56 -32.62
CA TRP A 901 30.19 3.79 -31.26
C TRP A 901 29.40 5.11 -31.15
N GLN A 902 28.55 5.21 -30.14
CA GLN A 902 28.04 6.50 -29.67
C GLN A 902 29.18 7.37 -29.10
N PRO A 903 29.09 8.72 -29.17
CA PRO A 903 30.13 9.61 -28.62
C PRO A 903 30.34 9.38 -27.12
N GLU A 904 29.24 9.45 -26.36
CA GLU A 904 29.20 9.22 -24.91
C GLU A 904 29.38 7.73 -24.56
N SER A 905 29.68 7.48 -23.29
CA SER A 905 29.70 6.17 -22.62
C SER A 905 28.93 6.33 -21.30
N PHE A 906 28.42 5.25 -20.73
CA PHE A 906 27.95 5.23 -19.34
C PHE A 906 29.09 4.74 -18.45
N ASP A 907 29.53 5.55 -17.50
CA ASP A 907 30.59 5.19 -16.56
C ASP A 907 30.20 5.46 -15.09
N ARG A 908 30.74 4.65 -14.18
CA ARG A 908 30.74 4.92 -12.73
C ARG A 908 31.94 4.26 -12.05
N VAL A 909 32.46 4.92 -11.02
CA VAL A 909 33.41 4.32 -10.07
C VAL A 909 32.69 3.25 -9.23
N LEU A 910 33.32 2.08 -9.01
CA LEU A 910 32.84 1.10 -8.05
C LEU A 910 33.06 1.64 -6.63
N ARG A 911 32.05 1.48 -5.76
CA ARG A 911 32.18 1.88 -4.36
C ARG A 911 33.12 0.94 -3.61
N SER A 912 33.62 1.36 -2.45
CA SER A 912 34.52 0.55 -1.61
C SER A 912 33.86 -0.72 -1.05
N ASP A 913 32.53 -0.78 -1.04
CA ASP A 913 31.68 -1.92 -0.71
C ASP A 913 31.28 -2.79 -1.93
N GLU A 914 31.56 -2.37 -3.17
CA GLU A 914 31.22 -3.15 -4.36
C GLU A 914 32.35 -4.11 -4.76
N SER A 915 32.11 -5.42 -4.54
CA SER A 915 33.01 -6.51 -4.93
C SER A 915 33.29 -6.51 -6.45
N VAL A 916 34.55 -6.28 -6.82
CA VAL A 916 35.02 -6.28 -8.22
C VAL A 916 34.78 -7.65 -8.87
N TYR A 917 35.02 -8.72 -8.11
CA TYR A 917 34.84 -10.10 -8.55
C TYR A 917 33.38 -10.37 -8.95
N GLU A 918 32.44 -10.06 -8.06
CA GLU A 918 31.01 -10.19 -8.32
C GLU A 918 30.56 -9.30 -9.47
N LYS A 919 31.11 -8.08 -9.59
CA LYS A 919 30.73 -7.17 -10.67
C LYS A 919 31.17 -7.66 -12.04
N VAL A 920 32.30 -8.37 -12.12
CA VAL A 920 32.81 -8.99 -13.35
C VAL A 920 32.02 -10.25 -13.72
N GLU A 921 31.77 -11.18 -12.78
CA GLU A 921 30.93 -12.35 -13.08
C GLU A 921 29.48 -11.91 -13.40
N TYR A 922 28.98 -10.83 -12.78
CA TYR A 922 27.71 -10.20 -13.15
C TYR A 922 27.67 -9.77 -14.62
N ILE A 923 28.72 -9.18 -15.20
CA ILE A 923 28.72 -8.83 -16.64
C ILE A 923 28.95 -10.06 -17.53
N CYS A 924 29.71 -11.06 -17.08
CA CYS A 924 29.96 -12.30 -17.83
C CYS A 924 28.72 -13.18 -17.97
N MET A 925 27.72 -13.01 -17.10
CA MET A 925 26.39 -13.61 -17.24
C MET A 925 25.43 -12.85 -18.18
N ASN A 926 25.78 -11.67 -18.71
CA ASN A 926 24.88 -10.93 -19.62
C ASN A 926 24.62 -11.63 -20.98
N PRO A 927 25.56 -12.37 -21.60
CA PRO A 927 25.27 -13.23 -22.74
C PRO A 927 24.20 -14.28 -22.45
N VAL A 928 24.26 -14.92 -21.27
CA VAL A 928 23.27 -15.92 -20.82
C VAL A 928 21.91 -15.28 -20.59
N ARG A 929 21.87 -14.15 -19.86
CA ARG A 929 20.63 -13.37 -19.63
C ARG A 929 19.98 -12.86 -20.91
N LYS A 930 20.76 -12.64 -21.98
CA LYS A 930 20.27 -12.22 -23.31
C LYS A 930 20.02 -13.41 -24.26
N GLY A 931 20.06 -14.65 -23.76
CA GLY A 931 19.76 -15.86 -24.53
C GLY A 931 20.75 -16.16 -25.66
N LEU A 932 21.98 -15.63 -25.61
CA LEU A 932 22.98 -15.83 -26.66
C LEU A 932 23.72 -17.17 -26.52
N VAL A 933 23.77 -17.70 -25.30
CA VAL A 933 24.38 -18.98 -24.91
C VAL A 933 23.70 -19.49 -23.63
N GLU A 934 23.72 -20.80 -23.40
CA GLU A 934 23.16 -21.41 -22.17
C GLU A 934 24.06 -21.21 -20.93
N ARG A 935 25.37 -21.00 -21.15
CA ARG A 935 26.39 -20.85 -20.11
C ARG A 935 27.40 -19.76 -20.49
N GLU A 936 27.93 -19.07 -19.50
CA GLU A 936 28.93 -18.00 -19.70
C GLU A 936 30.16 -18.47 -20.48
N ASP A 937 30.68 -19.67 -20.18
CA ASP A 937 31.89 -20.24 -20.76
C ASP A 937 31.74 -20.66 -22.24
N ALA A 938 30.53 -20.63 -22.78
CA ALA A 938 30.27 -20.80 -24.21
C ALA A 938 30.32 -19.47 -25.00
N TYR A 939 30.37 -18.30 -24.37
CA TYR A 939 30.41 -17.01 -25.08
C TYR A 939 31.86 -16.58 -25.39
N PRO A 940 32.31 -16.55 -26.65
CA PRO A 940 33.73 -16.39 -26.98
C PRO A 940 34.28 -14.97 -26.82
N TRP A 941 33.44 -13.96 -26.54
CA TRP A 941 33.85 -12.55 -26.40
C TRP A 941 33.70 -12.00 -24.99
N LEU A 942 34.10 -12.81 -24.00
CA LEU A 942 34.34 -12.38 -22.62
C LEU A 942 35.83 -12.55 -22.24
N TRP A 943 36.26 -11.87 -21.18
CA TRP A 943 37.56 -12.06 -20.55
C TRP A 943 37.49 -11.65 -19.07
N ARG A 944 38.16 -12.38 -18.18
CA ARG A 944 38.29 -12.10 -16.74
C ARG A 944 39.71 -12.43 -16.28
N GLU A 945 40.19 -11.69 -15.29
CA GLU A 945 41.58 -11.83 -14.83
C GLU A 945 41.88 -13.21 -14.21
N TRP A 946 41.00 -13.74 -13.35
CA TRP A 946 41.24 -14.97 -12.58
C TRP A 946 41.13 -16.29 -13.36
N LYS A 947 40.36 -16.27 -14.47
CA LYS A 947 40.11 -17.42 -15.35
C LYS A 947 40.97 -17.30 -16.61
N GLU A 948 40.74 -16.27 -17.43
CA GLU A 948 41.38 -16.12 -18.74
C GLU A 948 42.77 -15.41 -18.69
N GLY A 949 43.01 -14.54 -17.69
CA GLY A 949 44.26 -13.79 -17.55
C GLY A 949 45.52 -14.65 -17.28
N LYS A 950 45.37 -15.83 -16.67
CA LYS A 950 46.49 -16.76 -16.38
C LYS A 950 47.19 -17.32 -17.63
N SER A 951 46.57 -17.16 -18.81
CA SER A 951 47.07 -17.66 -20.09
C SER A 951 47.97 -16.67 -20.85
N ALA A 952 48.15 -15.44 -20.34
CA ALA A 952 48.73 -14.33 -21.09
C ALA A 952 50.28 -14.20 -21.02
N SER A 953 50.98 -15.10 -20.33
CA SER A 953 52.46 -15.12 -20.22
C SER A 953 53.16 -15.65 -21.49
N GLY A 954 52.77 -15.13 -22.65
CA GLY A 954 53.02 -15.73 -23.98
C GLY A 954 53.88 -14.92 -24.97
N MET A 955 54.44 -13.77 -24.59
CA MET A 955 55.34 -12.98 -25.46
C MET A 955 56.70 -12.70 -24.79
N LYS A 956 57.77 -12.84 -25.58
CA LYS A 956 59.20 -12.75 -25.19
C LYS A 956 59.59 -11.27 -24.97
N ALA A 957 60.56 -10.83 -24.14
CA ALA A 957 61.65 -11.46 -23.36
C ALA A 957 62.07 -10.50 -22.17
N VAL A 958 63.14 -10.64 -21.37
CA VAL A 958 64.35 -11.50 -21.38
C VAL A 958 65.00 -11.65 -19.97
N VAL A 959 65.45 -12.87 -19.65
CA VAL A 959 66.64 -13.31 -18.86
C VAL A 959 67.17 -12.53 -17.62
N ARG A 960 67.49 -13.33 -16.56
CA ARG A 960 68.26 -13.09 -15.29
C ARG A 960 67.51 -12.42 -14.12
N GLY A 961 67.49 -13.00 -12.92
CA GLY A 961 67.99 -14.34 -12.52
C GLY A 961 67.83 -14.65 -11.02
N GLU A 962 67.91 -15.95 -10.67
CA GLU A 962 68.28 -16.60 -9.39
C GLU A 962 67.85 -15.93 -8.06
N THR A 963 67.17 -16.60 -7.11
CA THR A 963 67.56 -17.90 -6.51
C THR A 963 66.39 -18.78 -6.01
N GLN A 964 66.71 -20.01 -5.59
CA GLN A 964 65.89 -21.03 -4.92
C GLN A 964 66.64 -21.53 -3.65
N PRO A 965 66.11 -22.45 -2.81
CA PRO A 965 64.74 -22.65 -2.33
C PRO A 965 64.67 -22.85 -0.78
N GLY A 966 63.50 -23.16 -0.21
CA GLY A 966 63.35 -23.55 1.21
C GLY A 966 62.14 -24.46 1.49
N ALA A 967 62.34 -25.50 2.29
CA ALA A 967 61.38 -26.56 2.67
C ALA A 967 60.96 -26.44 4.17
N ALA A 968 59.90 -27.06 4.72
CA ALA A 968 58.68 -27.73 4.22
C ALA A 968 57.81 -28.18 5.45
N VAL A 969 56.96 -29.21 5.28
CA VAL A 969 56.31 -30.08 6.31
C VAL A 969 55.12 -29.47 7.13
N PRO A 970 54.22 -30.26 7.79
CA PRO A 970 52.90 -30.52 7.20
C PRO A 970 51.67 -30.38 8.14
N VAL A 971 50.48 -30.73 7.64
CA VAL A 971 49.22 -30.91 8.40
C VAL A 971 48.90 -32.41 8.56
N PRO A 972 48.45 -32.90 9.74
CA PRO A 972 48.01 -34.28 9.94
C PRO A 972 46.49 -34.50 9.72
N HIS A 973 46.10 -35.71 9.29
CA HIS A 973 44.71 -36.19 9.26
C HIS A 973 44.36 -36.99 10.52
N SER A 974 43.06 -37.07 10.90
CA SER A 974 42.38 -38.37 11.14
C SER A 974 40.85 -38.30 11.39
N THR A 975 40.13 -39.21 10.69
CA THR A 975 39.00 -40.09 11.13
C THR A 975 37.79 -39.60 11.96
N GLN A 976 36.59 -40.02 11.52
CA GLN A 976 35.40 -40.26 12.38
C GLN A 976 35.58 -41.54 13.24
N PRO A 977 34.74 -41.79 14.27
CA PRO A 977 33.44 -42.47 14.05
C PRO A 977 32.25 -41.76 14.74
N GLY A 978 31.01 -42.14 14.38
CA GLY A 978 29.78 -41.49 14.84
C GLY A 978 28.98 -42.22 15.92
N ALA A 979 27.92 -41.58 16.40
CA ALA A 979 26.86 -42.12 17.25
C ALA A 979 25.50 -41.49 16.89
N ALA A 980 24.40 -42.11 17.31
CA ALA A 980 23.05 -41.78 16.82
C ALA A 980 22.46 -40.46 17.37
N VAL A 981 21.62 -39.82 16.54
CA VAL A 981 20.64 -38.79 16.94
C VAL A 981 19.25 -39.35 16.60
N PRO A 982 18.26 -39.30 17.52
CA PRO A 982 16.97 -39.94 17.31
C PRO A 982 16.07 -39.16 16.33
N HIS A 983 15.23 -39.87 15.59
CA HIS A 983 14.15 -39.26 14.83
C HIS A 983 13.11 -38.62 15.77
N LEU A 984 13.01 -37.29 15.75
CA LEU A 984 11.81 -36.60 16.19
C LEU A 984 10.81 -36.57 15.02
N THR A 985 9.61 -37.08 15.26
CA THR A 985 8.51 -37.12 14.30
C THR A 985 7.98 -35.71 14.01
N GLN A 986 7.83 -35.37 12.73
CA GLN A 986 7.10 -34.17 12.33
C GLN A 986 5.62 -34.25 12.76
N PRO A 987 5.07 -33.24 13.47
CA PRO A 987 3.65 -32.96 13.42
C PRO A 987 3.31 -32.50 12.00
N GLY A 988 2.33 -33.13 11.35
CA GLY A 988 2.03 -32.84 9.95
C GLY A 988 1.46 -31.44 9.76
N ALA A 989 2.16 -30.59 9.00
CA ALA A 989 1.58 -29.35 8.48
C ALA A 989 0.51 -29.71 7.44
N ALA A 990 -0.76 -29.48 7.78
CA ALA A 990 -1.89 -29.81 6.92
C ALA A 990 -1.97 -28.83 5.72
N VAL A 991 -1.35 -29.19 4.60
CA VAL A 991 -1.58 -28.52 3.32
C VAL A 991 -3.03 -28.78 2.90
N LEU A 992 -3.88 -27.76 3.04
CA LEU A 992 -5.31 -27.83 2.72
C LEU A 992 -5.55 -27.89 1.20
N HIS A 993 -5.40 -29.09 0.63
CA HIS A 993 -5.97 -29.42 -0.67
C HIS A 993 -7.34 -30.10 -0.52
N SER A 994 -8.30 -29.60 -1.29
CA SER A 994 -9.66 -30.11 -1.57
C SER A 994 -10.04 -31.48 -0.98
N THR A 995 -10.93 -31.47 0.02
CA THR A 995 -11.72 -32.65 0.41
C THR A 995 -12.94 -32.83 -0.51
N GLN A 996 -13.37 -34.09 -0.68
CA GLN A 996 -14.57 -34.42 -1.47
C GLN A 996 -15.88 -34.16 -0.70
N PRO A 997 -17.04 -34.02 -1.40
CA PRO A 997 -18.22 -33.38 -0.82
C PRO A 997 -18.97 -34.26 0.19
N GLY A 998 -18.84 -33.90 1.48
CA GLY A 998 -19.73 -34.34 2.55
C GLY A 998 -19.93 -33.20 3.56
N ALA A 999 -21.17 -32.71 3.68
CA ALA A 999 -21.60 -31.64 4.60
C ALA A 999 -20.67 -30.41 4.68
N ALA A 1000 -20.88 -29.43 3.80
CA ALA A 1000 -20.08 -28.20 3.75
C ALA A 1000 -20.06 -27.45 5.10
N VAL A 1001 -18.87 -27.33 5.69
CA VAL A 1001 -18.63 -26.48 6.87
C VAL A 1001 -18.80 -25.01 6.47
N PRO A 1002 -19.56 -24.19 7.24
CA PRO A 1002 -19.84 -22.82 6.85
C PRO A 1002 -18.65 -21.89 7.13
N HIS A 1003 -17.72 -21.82 6.17
CA HIS A 1003 -16.73 -20.73 6.13
C HIS A 1003 -17.41 -19.35 6.11
N VAL A 1004 -16.77 -18.36 6.72
CA VAL A 1004 -17.16 -16.96 6.54
C VAL A 1004 -16.84 -16.53 5.11
N GLY A 1005 -17.78 -15.83 4.45
CA GLY A 1005 -17.57 -15.30 3.10
C GLY A 1005 -16.52 -14.19 3.05
N ALA A 1006 -16.16 -13.76 1.85
CA ALA A 1006 -15.13 -12.74 1.68
C ALA A 1006 -15.57 -11.36 2.23
N VAL A 1007 -14.66 -10.68 2.93
CA VAL A 1007 -14.88 -9.37 3.55
C VAL A 1007 -14.21 -8.22 2.78
N SER A 1008 -13.41 -8.52 1.76
CA SER A 1008 -12.67 -7.55 0.93
C SER A 1008 -12.52 -8.09 -0.50
N ALA A 1009 -12.28 -7.20 -1.48
CA ALA A 1009 -12.28 -7.54 -2.91
C ALA A 1009 -11.15 -8.51 -3.34
N ALA A 1010 -10.02 -8.50 -2.63
CA ALA A 1010 -8.85 -9.34 -2.89
C ALA A 1010 -8.51 -10.20 -1.67
N MET A 1011 -8.00 -11.42 -1.91
CA MET A 1011 -7.80 -12.46 -0.89
C MET A 1011 -6.85 -12.04 0.26
N PHE A 1012 -5.93 -11.11 -0.02
CA PHE A 1012 -4.94 -10.59 0.92
C PHE A 1012 -5.07 -9.07 1.11
N GLY A 1013 -6.25 -8.51 0.83
CA GLY A 1013 -6.53 -7.08 0.94
C GLY A 1013 -5.55 -6.22 0.15
N SER A 1014 -4.92 -5.25 0.83
CA SER A 1014 -3.88 -4.38 0.26
C SER A 1014 -2.51 -5.05 0.36
N ALA A 1015 -2.25 -6.04 -0.49
CA ALA A 1015 -1.08 -6.92 -0.33
C ALA A 1015 0.27 -6.20 -0.48
N SER A 1016 0.41 -5.19 -1.34
CA SER A 1016 1.69 -4.52 -1.62
C SER A 1016 2.26 -3.67 -0.48
N ILE A 1017 1.47 -3.39 0.57
CA ILE A 1017 1.92 -2.68 1.79
C ILE A 1017 2.23 -3.62 2.97
N LEU A 1018 1.95 -4.92 2.86
CA LEU A 1018 2.39 -5.92 3.84
C LEU A 1018 3.93 -6.06 3.98
N PRO A 1019 4.76 -5.81 2.94
CA PRO A 1019 6.21 -5.72 3.09
C PRO A 1019 6.71 -4.72 4.15
N ILE A 1020 5.97 -3.63 4.43
CA ILE A 1020 6.35 -2.65 5.46
C ILE A 1020 6.40 -3.30 6.84
N SER A 1021 5.31 -3.97 7.24
CA SER A 1021 5.23 -4.66 8.54
C SER A 1021 6.15 -5.88 8.60
N TRP A 1022 6.42 -6.53 7.47
CA TRP A 1022 7.44 -7.59 7.37
C TRP A 1022 8.84 -7.03 7.66
N MET A 1023 9.21 -5.92 7.02
CA MET A 1023 10.50 -5.24 7.21
C MET A 1023 10.68 -4.82 8.68
N TYR A 1024 9.67 -4.15 9.26
CA TYR A 1024 9.67 -3.75 10.66
C TYR A 1024 9.96 -4.94 11.61
N ILE A 1025 9.21 -6.04 11.47
CA ILE A 1025 9.38 -7.22 12.33
C ILE A 1025 10.74 -7.89 12.11
N ALA A 1026 11.21 -8.01 10.87
CA ALA A 1026 12.52 -8.58 10.55
C ALA A 1026 13.68 -7.75 11.12
N MET A 1027 13.65 -6.43 10.96
CA MET A 1027 14.72 -5.54 11.42
C MET A 1027 14.74 -5.39 12.94
N MET A 1028 13.58 -5.32 13.60
CA MET A 1028 13.49 -5.18 15.06
C MET A 1028 13.76 -6.49 15.80
N GLY A 1029 13.33 -7.63 15.26
CA GLY A 1029 13.40 -8.93 15.94
C GLY A 1029 12.63 -8.96 17.27
N ALA A 1030 12.74 -10.06 18.02
CA ALA A 1030 12.01 -10.23 19.28
C ALA A 1030 12.38 -9.19 20.36
N GLU A 1031 13.67 -8.87 20.49
CA GLU A 1031 14.16 -7.94 21.50
C GLU A 1031 13.85 -6.47 21.16
N GLY A 1032 14.08 -6.04 19.91
CA GLY A 1032 13.75 -4.69 19.48
C GLY A 1032 12.26 -4.39 19.58
N LEU A 1033 11.39 -5.37 19.26
CA LEU A 1033 9.95 -5.22 19.43
C LEU A 1033 9.52 -5.09 20.91
N LYS A 1034 10.07 -5.90 21.83
CA LYS A 1034 9.86 -5.69 23.27
C LYS A 1034 10.33 -4.29 23.68
N ARG A 1035 11.55 -3.91 23.30
CA ARG A 1035 12.17 -2.62 23.66
C ARG A 1035 11.37 -1.42 23.13
N ALA A 1036 10.75 -1.54 21.96
CA ALA A 1036 9.82 -0.54 21.42
C ALA A 1036 8.60 -0.35 22.34
N SER A 1037 7.90 -1.43 22.72
CA SER A 1037 6.76 -1.33 23.65
C SER A 1037 7.17 -0.79 25.03
N GLN A 1038 8.35 -1.15 25.54
CA GLN A 1038 8.90 -0.58 26.79
C GLN A 1038 9.17 0.93 26.67
N ALA A 1039 9.73 1.38 25.54
CA ALA A 1039 10.01 2.79 25.29
C ALA A 1039 8.73 3.62 25.08
N ALA A 1040 7.72 3.10 24.36
CA ALA A 1040 6.43 3.77 24.20
C ALA A 1040 5.73 4.02 25.56
N ILE A 1041 5.75 3.02 26.45
CA ILE A 1041 5.22 3.13 27.81
C ILE A 1041 6.04 4.13 28.65
N LEU A 1042 7.38 4.11 28.55
CA LEU A 1042 8.24 5.09 29.25
C LEU A 1042 7.95 6.52 28.78
N ASN A 1043 7.85 6.74 27.47
CA ASN A 1043 7.59 8.06 26.88
C ASN A 1043 6.26 8.65 27.39
N ALA A 1044 5.20 7.83 27.41
CA ALA A 1044 3.89 8.23 27.94
C ALA A 1044 3.93 8.52 29.46
N ASN A 1045 4.54 7.66 30.26
CA ASN A 1045 4.68 7.88 31.72
C ASN A 1045 5.54 9.12 32.03
N TYR A 1046 6.59 9.38 31.25
CA TYR A 1046 7.44 10.56 31.37
C TYR A 1046 6.65 11.86 31.13
N MET A 1047 5.92 11.93 30.02
CA MET A 1047 5.09 13.09 29.70
C MET A 1047 3.96 13.31 30.71
N ALA A 1048 3.29 12.23 31.14
CA ALA A 1048 2.28 12.29 32.19
C ALA A 1048 2.87 12.86 33.50
N GLN A 1049 4.05 12.41 33.91
CA GLN A 1049 4.76 12.87 35.10
C GLN A 1049 5.21 14.34 34.99
N ARG A 1050 5.63 14.80 33.79
CA ARG A 1050 5.90 16.23 33.54
C ARG A 1050 4.63 17.09 33.63
N LEU A 1051 3.51 16.61 33.07
CA LEU A 1051 2.26 17.37 32.94
C LEU A 1051 1.35 17.35 34.18
N MET A 1052 1.48 16.38 35.09
CA MET A 1052 0.56 16.18 36.23
C MET A 1052 0.45 17.36 37.21
N LYS A 1053 1.40 18.30 37.19
CA LYS A 1053 1.40 19.53 38.01
C LYS A 1053 0.61 20.68 37.36
N HIS A 1054 0.21 20.51 36.10
CA HIS A 1054 -0.38 21.54 35.23
C HIS A 1054 -1.78 21.13 34.76
N PHE A 1055 -1.98 19.83 34.50
CA PHE A 1055 -3.23 19.19 34.11
C PHE A 1055 -3.49 17.97 34.99
N ALA A 1056 -4.75 17.62 35.24
CA ALA A 1056 -5.08 16.36 35.89
C ALA A 1056 -4.97 15.22 34.85
N VAL A 1057 -4.10 14.23 35.11
CA VAL A 1057 -4.12 12.96 34.39
C VAL A 1057 -5.36 12.19 34.87
N LEU A 1058 -6.29 11.92 33.96
CA LEU A 1058 -7.67 11.54 34.32
C LEU A 1058 -7.78 10.10 34.84
N TYR A 1059 -6.99 9.19 34.27
CA TYR A 1059 -7.00 7.76 34.59
C TYR A 1059 -5.56 7.23 34.71
N THR A 1060 -5.34 6.29 35.63
CA THR A 1060 -4.06 5.59 35.85
C THR A 1060 -4.31 4.19 36.40
N GLY A 1061 -3.43 3.23 36.09
CA GLY A 1061 -3.42 1.90 36.68
C GLY A 1061 -3.10 1.90 38.18
N THR A 1062 -3.03 0.70 38.77
CA THR A 1062 -2.89 0.47 40.23
C THR A 1062 -1.73 1.21 40.88
N GLN A 1063 -0.55 1.22 40.24
CA GLN A 1063 0.64 1.92 40.75
C GLN A 1063 0.78 3.36 40.25
N ARG A 1064 -0.34 3.98 39.83
CA ARG A 1064 -0.40 5.32 39.21
C ARG A 1064 0.36 5.46 37.88
N ARG A 1065 0.67 4.33 37.23
CA ARG A 1065 1.26 4.26 35.88
C ARG A 1065 0.20 4.36 34.80
N VAL A 1066 0.63 4.71 33.59
CA VAL A 1066 -0.17 4.67 32.35
C VAL A 1066 0.46 3.65 31.38
N ALA A 1067 -0.24 3.29 30.31
CA ALA A 1067 0.29 2.44 29.25
C ALA A 1067 1.10 3.29 28.24
N HIS A 1068 0.97 3.00 26.94
CA HIS A 1068 1.53 3.80 25.82
C HIS A 1068 0.87 5.18 25.59
N GLU A 1069 -0.26 5.47 26.25
CA GLU A 1069 -1.04 6.69 26.06
C GLU A 1069 -1.67 7.14 27.38
N PHE A 1070 -2.09 8.41 27.48
CA PHE A 1070 -2.77 8.95 28.67
C PHE A 1070 -3.70 10.13 28.35
N ILE A 1071 -4.68 10.38 29.24
CA ILE A 1071 -5.67 11.45 29.09
C ILE A 1071 -5.39 12.59 30.07
N VAL A 1072 -5.36 13.84 29.57
CA VAL A 1072 -5.32 15.06 30.39
C VAL A 1072 -6.67 15.79 30.37
N ASP A 1073 -7.18 16.10 31.56
CA ASP A 1073 -8.48 16.76 31.71
C ASP A 1073 -8.39 18.27 31.45
N CYS A 1074 -9.11 18.76 30.44
CA CYS A 1074 -9.20 20.17 30.08
C CYS A 1074 -10.58 20.79 30.46
N ARG A 1075 -11.54 19.99 30.92
CA ARG A 1075 -12.92 20.42 31.22
C ARG A 1075 -13.01 21.55 32.27
N PRO A 1076 -12.16 21.64 33.32
CA PRO A 1076 -12.24 22.73 34.30
C PRO A 1076 -12.04 24.13 33.70
N PHE A 1077 -11.28 24.25 32.60
CA PHE A 1077 -10.87 25.53 32.04
C PHE A 1077 -12.00 26.31 31.36
N GLU A 1078 -13.08 25.65 30.93
CA GLU A 1078 -14.25 26.37 30.40
C GLU A 1078 -14.95 27.15 31.53
N LYS A 1079 -14.97 26.60 32.76
CA LYS A 1079 -15.53 27.29 33.91
C LYS A 1079 -14.60 28.40 34.41
N SER A 1080 -13.31 28.11 34.62
CA SER A 1080 -12.37 29.08 35.20
C SER A 1080 -12.00 30.18 34.20
N ALA A 1081 -11.42 29.82 33.06
CA ALA A 1081 -10.92 30.76 32.04
C ALA A 1081 -11.91 31.03 30.88
N GLY A 1082 -12.92 30.17 30.67
CA GLY A 1082 -13.73 30.22 29.45
C GLY A 1082 -13.08 29.50 28.27
N VAL A 1083 -11.97 28.78 28.50
CA VAL A 1083 -11.15 28.10 27.49
C VAL A 1083 -11.61 26.66 27.33
N ARG A 1084 -11.87 26.24 26.08
CA ARG A 1084 -12.27 24.87 25.72
C ARG A 1084 -11.10 24.05 25.22
N VAL A 1085 -11.32 22.74 25.06
CA VAL A 1085 -10.31 21.83 24.50
C VAL A 1085 -9.95 22.18 23.05
N GLU A 1086 -10.91 22.72 22.27
CA GLU A 1086 -10.65 23.21 20.91
C GLU A 1086 -9.70 24.42 20.90
N ASP A 1087 -9.80 25.33 21.87
CA ASP A 1087 -8.90 26.49 21.97
C ASP A 1087 -7.44 26.02 22.18
N ILE A 1088 -7.24 25.06 23.09
CA ILE A 1088 -5.93 24.44 23.36
C ILE A 1088 -5.40 23.72 22.11
N ALA A 1089 -6.26 22.94 21.44
CA ALA A 1089 -5.90 22.21 20.23
C ALA A 1089 -5.52 23.12 19.06
N LYS A 1090 -6.20 24.27 18.88
CA LYS A 1090 -5.81 25.29 17.89
C LYS A 1090 -4.55 26.04 18.31
N ARG A 1091 -4.37 26.29 19.60
CA ARG A 1091 -3.19 27.00 20.11
C ARG A 1091 -1.89 26.20 19.94
N LEU A 1092 -1.92 24.87 20.07
CA LEU A 1092 -0.76 24.01 19.81
C LEU A 1092 -0.15 24.19 18.40
N MET A 1093 -0.97 24.56 17.40
CA MET A 1093 -0.51 24.85 16.03
C MET A 1093 0.46 26.03 15.99
N ASP A 1094 0.26 27.03 16.86
CA ASP A 1094 1.15 28.19 16.94
C ASP A 1094 2.52 27.82 17.53
N TYR A 1095 2.56 26.80 18.39
CA TYR A 1095 3.78 26.20 18.96
C TYR A 1095 4.47 25.21 18.01
N GLY A 1096 3.87 24.95 16.84
CA GLY A 1096 4.41 24.06 15.81
C GLY A 1096 3.95 22.61 15.89
N PHE A 1097 2.90 22.30 16.66
CA PHE A 1097 2.42 20.93 16.89
C PHE A 1097 1.02 20.67 16.33
N HIS A 1098 0.78 19.42 15.87
CA HIS A 1098 -0.58 18.91 15.74
C HIS A 1098 -1.16 18.58 17.12
N ALA A 1099 -2.46 18.80 17.32
CA ALA A 1099 -3.11 18.47 18.58
C ALA A 1099 -3.20 16.95 18.82
N PRO A 1100 -3.22 16.49 20.10
CA PRO A 1100 -3.58 15.13 20.46
C PRO A 1100 -5.02 14.76 20.08
N THR A 1101 -5.40 13.51 20.30
CA THR A 1101 -6.77 13.03 20.07
C THR A 1101 -7.72 13.77 21.01
N MET A 1102 -8.78 14.37 20.46
CA MET A 1102 -9.60 15.36 21.16
C MET A 1102 -11.00 14.83 21.44
N SER A 1103 -11.50 15.04 22.66
CA SER A 1103 -12.88 14.71 23.08
C SER A 1103 -13.29 13.23 22.92
N PHE A 1104 -12.33 12.33 22.74
CA PHE A 1104 -12.50 10.88 22.73
C PHE A 1104 -11.37 10.22 23.56
N PRO A 1105 -11.66 9.17 24.37
CA PRO A 1105 -12.98 8.63 24.68
C PRO A 1105 -13.83 9.53 25.60
N VAL A 1106 -13.21 10.51 26.28
CA VAL A 1106 -13.91 11.45 27.17
C VAL A 1106 -14.10 12.80 26.49
N PRO A 1107 -15.33 13.34 26.38
CA PRO A 1107 -15.57 14.68 25.85
C PRO A 1107 -14.88 15.78 26.66
N GLY A 1108 -14.22 16.73 25.97
CA GLY A 1108 -13.55 17.87 26.60
C GLY A 1108 -12.13 17.59 27.14
N THR A 1109 -11.51 16.47 26.78
CA THR A 1109 -10.13 16.11 27.18
C THR A 1109 -9.22 15.92 25.96
N LEU A 1110 -7.90 15.86 26.20
CA LEU A 1110 -6.91 15.46 25.20
C LEU A 1110 -6.31 14.10 25.58
N MET A 1111 -6.15 13.21 24.61
CA MET A 1111 -5.52 11.89 24.75
C MET A 1111 -4.22 11.85 23.94
N ILE A 1112 -3.12 11.62 24.65
CA ILE A 1112 -1.73 11.83 24.23
C ILE A 1112 -1.04 10.47 24.11
N GLU A 1113 -0.57 10.13 22.92
CA GLU A 1113 0.27 8.95 22.64
C GLU A 1113 1.54 9.40 21.91
N PRO A 1114 2.73 9.37 22.54
CA PRO A 1114 3.97 9.80 21.90
C PRO A 1114 4.65 8.74 21.04
N THR A 1115 4.31 7.45 21.22
CA THR A 1115 5.05 6.30 20.69
C THR A 1115 6.50 6.21 21.17
N GLU A 1116 7.21 5.16 20.74
CA GLU A 1116 8.63 4.91 21.00
C GLU A 1116 9.59 5.74 20.11
N SER A 1117 9.13 6.20 18.95
CA SER A 1117 10.01 6.80 17.93
C SER A 1117 10.41 8.25 18.22
N GLU A 1118 9.74 8.89 19.17
CA GLU A 1118 9.95 10.29 19.46
C GLU A 1118 11.07 10.51 20.49
N SER A 1119 12.07 11.31 20.10
CA SER A 1119 13.17 11.68 20.98
C SER A 1119 12.65 12.45 22.20
N ARG A 1120 13.26 12.24 23.37
CA ARG A 1120 12.96 12.99 24.60
C ARG A 1120 12.87 14.50 24.39
N ALA A 1121 13.78 15.06 23.58
CA ALA A 1121 13.80 16.49 23.27
C ALA A 1121 12.55 17.00 22.52
N GLU A 1122 11.81 16.12 21.82
CA GLU A 1122 10.51 16.43 21.22
C GLU A 1122 9.36 16.26 22.23
N LEU A 1123 9.41 15.20 23.06
CA LEU A 1123 8.49 15.04 24.19
C LEU A 1123 8.53 16.27 25.11
N ASP A 1124 9.74 16.78 25.37
CA ASP A 1124 9.99 17.96 26.19
C ASP A 1124 9.45 19.25 25.54
N ARG A 1125 9.66 19.45 24.23
CA ARG A 1125 9.05 20.58 23.49
C ARG A 1125 7.52 20.55 23.55
N PHE A 1126 6.90 19.37 23.44
CA PHE A 1126 5.45 19.24 23.53
C PHE A 1126 4.92 19.47 24.95
N CYS A 1127 5.60 18.92 25.96
CA CYS A 1127 5.28 19.18 27.37
C CYS A 1127 5.41 20.68 27.70
N ASP A 1128 6.48 21.34 27.25
CA ASP A 1128 6.72 22.77 27.46
C ASP A 1128 5.68 23.64 26.74
N ALA A 1129 5.24 23.25 25.54
CA ALA A 1129 4.13 23.90 24.83
C ALA A 1129 2.81 23.83 25.63
N LEU A 1130 2.44 22.65 26.14
CA LEU A 1130 1.26 22.51 27.00
C LEU A 1130 1.39 23.25 28.35
N ILE A 1131 2.59 23.29 28.93
CA ILE A 1131 2.87 24.03 30.17
C ILE A 1131 2.74 25.54 29.94
N ALA A 1132 3.25 26.06 28.82
CA ALA A 1132 3.09 27.46 28.43
C ALA A 1132 1.61 27.79 28.14
N ILE A 1133 0.88 26.92 27.45
CA ILE A 1133 -0.57 27.06 27.26
C ILE A 1133 -1.31 27.06 28.61
N ARG A 1134 -0.91 26.24 29.59
CA ARG A 1134 -1.49 26.28 30.93
C ARG A 1134 -1.24 27.63 31.63
N GLU A 1135 -0.12 28.29 31.35
CA GLU A 1135 0.16 29.63 31.86
C GLU A 1135 -0.64 30.72 31.11
N GLU A 1136 -0.89 30.58 29.80
CA GLU A 1136 -1.85 31.43 29.08
C GLU A 1136 -3.27 31.31 29.67
N ILE A 1137 -3.71 30.09 30.00
CA ILE A 1137 -4.96 29.85 30.72
C ILE A 1137 -4.92 30.53 32.10
N ARG A 1138 -3.82 30.39 32.86
CA ARG A 1138 -3.66 31.01 34.19
C ARG A 1138 -3.73 32.54 34.12
N ALA A 1139 -3.15 33.15 33.09
CA ALA A 1139 -3.25 34.59 32.88
C ALA A 1139 -4.71 35.07 32.71
N ILE A 1140 -5.59 34.25 32.12
CA ILE A 1140 -7.03 34.55 32.04
C ILE A 1140 -7.72 34.30 33.40
N GLU A 1141 -7.37 33.23 34.11
CA GLU A 1141 -7.91 32.91 35.45
C GLU A 1141 -7.60 34.01 36.48
N GLU A 1142 -6.43 34.66 36.36
CA GLU A 1142 -5.95 35.73 37.25
C GLU A 1142 -6.22 37.15 36.72
N GLY A 1143 -6.89 37.30 35.57
CA GLY A 1143 -7.19 38.61 34.96
C GLY A 1143 -5.98 39.38 34.40
N ARG A 1144 -4.84 38.72 34.23
CA ARG A 1144 -3.64 39.24 33.53
C ARG A 1144 -3.80 39.28 32.00
N ALA A 1145 -4.72 38.49 31.46
CA ALA A 1145 -5.11 38.48 30.04
C ALA A 1145 -6.62 38.66 29.89
N ASP A 1146 -7.04 39.22 28.75
CA ASP A 1146 -8.47 39.38 28.44
C ASP A 1146 -9.13 37.99 28.24
N ARG A 1147 -10.39 37.82 28.68
CA ARG A 1147 -11.10 36.54 28.58
C ARG A 1147 -11.47 36.17 27.13
N ASN A 1148 -11.60 37.16 26.26
CA ASN A 1148 -12.04 36.99 24.87
C ASN A 1148 -10.93 37.33 23.86
N ASP A 1149 -10.18 38.42 24.07
CA ASP A 1149 -9.06 38.83 23.19
C ASP A 1149 -7.71 38.30 23.71
N ASN A 1150 -7.45 37.03 23.43
CA ASN A 1150 -6.22 36.34 23.85
C ASN A 1150 -5.77 35.30 22.80
N PRO A 1151 -4.50 34.83 22.87
CA PRO A 1151 -3.97 33.89 21.88
C PRO A 1151 -4.78 32.59 21.77
N LEU A 1152 -5.31 32.06 22.88
CA LEU A 1152 -6.10 30.83 22.90
C LEU A 1152 -7.43 30.95 22.12
N LYS A 1153 -8.07 32.13 22.14
CA LYS A 1153 -9.32 32.37 21.42
C LYS A 1153 -9.15 32.66 19.95
N HIS A 1154 -8.03 33.27 19.55
CA HIS A 1154 -7.76 33.65 18.17
C HIS A 1154 -6.86 32.67 17.40
N ALA A 1155 -6.21 31.72 18.08
CA ALA A 1155 -5.45 30.66 17.43
C ALA A 1155 -6.32 29.82 16.46
N PRO A 1156 -5.76 29.30 15.35
CA PRO A 1156 -4.36 29.43 14.95
C PRO A 1156 -4.06 30.74 14.23
N HIS A 1157 -2.85 31.27 14.43
CA HIS A 1157 -2.41 32.54 13.84
C HIS A 1157 -1.67 32.30 12.52
N THR A 1158 -2.28 32.71 11.42
CA THR A 1158 -1.72 32.54 10.07
C THR A 1158 -0.60 33.55 9.77
N ALA A 1159 0.23 33.24 8.76
CA ALA A 1159 1.29 34.15 8.31
C ALA A 1159 0.74 35.54 7.91
N GLU A 1160 -0.40 35.57 7.20
CA GLU A 1160 -1.08 36.78 6.75
C GLU A 1160 -1.60 37.63 7.93
N ALA A 1161 -2.27 37.01 8.91
CA ALA A 1161 -2.77 37.71 10.09
C ALA A 1161 -1.62 38.34 10.92
N VAL A 1162 -0.45 37.71 10.94
CA VAL A 1162 0.73 38.15 11.70
C VAL A 1162 1.57 39.18 10.92
N SER A 1163 1.56 39.15 9.58
CA SER A 1163 2.27 40.10 8.73
C SER A 1163 1.48 41.35 8.37
N SER A 1164 0.15 41.33 8.48
CA SER A 1164 -0.79 42.46 8.33
C SER A 1164 -0.25 43.79 8.90
N ASP A 1165 -0.52 44.93 8.25
CA ASP A 1165 -0.13 46.24 8.80
C ASP A 1165 -0.86 46.52 10.13
N GLU A 1166 -2.17 46.29 10.18
CA GLU A 1166 -2.98 46.42 11.39
C GLU A 1166 -2.88 45.16 12.27
N TRP A 1167 -2.95 45.35 13.59
CA TRP A 1167 -2.98 44.26 14.57
C TRP A 1167 -3.93 44.62 15.72
N PRO A 1168 -5.18 44.14 15.71
CA PRO A 1168 -6.25 44.61 16.61
C PRO A 1168 -6.23 44.00 18.02
N HIS A 1169 -5.22 43.17 18.34
CA HIS A 1169 -5.17 42.36 19.55
C HIS A 1169 -4.33 42.97 20.68
N ARG A 1170 -4.75 42.74 21.92
CA ARG A 1170 -4.09 43.20 23.17
C ARG A 1170 -2.76 42.47 23.47
N TYR A 1171 -2.54 41.31 22.87
CA TYR A 1171 -1.29 40.54 22.97
C TYR A 1171 -0.42 40.77 21.73
N SER A 1172 0.90 40.52 21.82
CA SER A 1172 1.82 40.82 20.72
C SER A 1172 1.82 39.75 19.61
N ARG A 1173 2.19 40.15 18.39
CA ARG A 1173 2.51 39.24 17.26
C ARG A 1173 3.56 38.19 17.62
N ALA A 1174 4.49 38.54 18.52
CA ALA A 1174 5.49 37.61 19.03
C ALA A 1174 4.87 36.52 19.92
N ALA A 1175 3.94 36.87 20.82
CA ALA A 1175 3.17 35.89 21.59
C ALA A 1175 2.28 35.05 20.67
N ALA A 1176 1.67 35.66 19.64
CA ALA A 1176 0.86 34.95 18.66
C ALA A 1176 1.64 33.85 17.93
N ALA A 1177 2.69 34.20 17.19
CA ALA A 1177 3.37 33.29 16.26
C ALA A 1177 4.61 32.59 16.80
N PHE A 1178 5.27 33.14 17.83
CA PHE A 1178 6.59 32.71 18.31
C PHE A 1178 6.63 32.58 19.85
N PRO A 1179 5.72 31.82 20.47
CA PRO A 1179 5.53 31.80 21.92
C PRO A 1179 6.72 31.19 22.70
N LEU A 1180 7.50 30.28 22.10
CA LEU A 1180 8.69 29.67 22.68
C LEU A 1180 9.88 29.68 21.69
N PRO A 1181 11.15 29.59 22.15
CA PRO A 1181 12.31 29.90 21.32
C PRO A 1181 12.44 29.07 20.03
N TRP A 1182 12.27 27.74 20.10
CA TRP A 1182 12.42 26.83 18.94
C TRP A 1182 11.46 27.16 17.78
N VAL A 1183 10.30 27.75 18.09
CA VAL A 1183 9.28 28.16 17.10
C VAL A 1183 9.82 29.26 16.17
N ARG A 1184 10.85 30.02 16.60
CA ARG A 1184 11.55 31.02 15.77
C ARG A 1184 12.54 30.40 14.79
N GLU A 1185 13.12 29.26 15.16
CA GLU A 1185 14.06 28.51 14.31
C GLU A 1185 13.32 27.68 13.27
N ARG A 1186 12.15 27.11 13.63
CA ARG A 1186 11.39 26.15 12.83
C ARG A 1186 9.89 26.44 12.87
N LYS A 1187 9.47 27.53 12.22
CA LYS A 1187 8.05 27.92 12.16
C LYS A 1187 7.29 27.15 11.08
N PHE A 1188 6.43 26.20 11.49
CA PHE A 1188 5.29 25.79 10.67
C PHE A 1188 4.21 26.88 10.71
N TRP A 1189 3.55 27.16 9.58
CA TRP A 1189 2.50 28.17 9.48
C TRP A 1189 1.14 27.53 9.23
N PRO A 1190 0.14 27.74 10.10
CA PRO A 1190 -1.26 27.41 9.82
C PRO A 1190 -1.73 28.09 8.52
N ALA A 1191 -2.29 27.30 7.61
CA ALA A 1191 -2.63 27.77 6.26
C ALA A 1191 -3.88 28.67 6.25
N VAL A 1192 -4.84 28.38 7.13
CA VAL A 1192 -6.08 29.14 7.34
C VAL A 1192 -6.28 29.44 8.82
N GLY A 1193 -7.09 30.45 9.14
CA GLY A 1193 -7.51 30.71 10.52
C GLY A 1193 -8.48 29.63 11.01
N ARG A 1194 -8.99 29.80 12.24
CA ARG A 1194 -9.92 28.83 12.85
C ARG A 1194 -11.16 28.62 11.97
N ILE A 1195 -11.50 27.37 11.68
CA ILE A 1195 -12.56 27.03 10.73
C ILE A 1195 -13.97 27.10 11.34
N ASP A 1196 -14.91 27.72 10.62
CA ASP A 1196 -16.34 27.76 10.95
C ASP A 1196 -16.99 26.42 10.57
N ASN A 1197 -16.95 25.45 11.49
CA ASN A 1197 -17.54 24.12 11.28
C ASN A 1197 -19.07 24.16 11.05
N VAL A 1198 -19.76 25.14 11.65
CA VAL A 1198 -21.24 25.23 11.62
C VAL A 1198 -21.73 25.86 10.32
N TYR A 1199 -20.96 26.78 9.73
CA TYR A 1199 -21.27 27.35 8.42
C TYR A 1199 -21.19 26.30 7.31
N GLY A 1200 -20.13 25.47 7.27
CA GLY A 1200 -19.96 24.44 6.23
C GLY A 1200 -21.05 23.36 6.25
N ASP A 1201 -21.43 22.89 7.44
CA ASP A 1201 -22.52 21.89 7.57
C ASP A 1201 -23.92 22.48 7.29
N ARG A 1202 -24.04 23.80 7.07
CA ARG A 1202 -25.26 24.51 6.63
C ARG A 1202 -25.22 24.93 5.15
N HIS A 1203 -24.04 25.22 4.60
CA HIS A 1203 -23.81 25.67 3.22
C HIS A 1203 -22.91 24.64 2.52
N LEU A 1204 -23.45 23.45 2.35
CA LEU A 1204 -22.69 22.25 2.06
C LEU A 1204 -22.26 22.19 0.59
N VAL A 1205 -20.97 22.45 0.34
CA VAL A 1205 -20.35 22.40 -1.00
C VAL A 1205 -19.24 21.35 -0.96
N CYS A 1206 -19.42 20.25 -1.69
CA CYS A 1206 -18.55 19.07 -1.65
C CYS A 1206 -17.73 18.85 -2.95
N THR A 1207 -17.64 19.87 -3.79
CA THR A 1207 -16.85 19.94 -5.02
C THR A 1207 -15.93 21.17 -5.00
N CYS A 1208 -15.06 21.34 -6.00
CA CYS A 1208 -14.19 22.50 -6.12
C CYS A 1208 -14.90 23.83 -6.46
N GLU A 1209 -16.22 23.85 -6.69
CA GLU A 1209 -16.94 25.09 -7.01
C GLU A 1209 -16.86 26.08 -5.84
N GLY A 1210 -16.55 27.35 -6.13
CA GLY A 1210 -16.32 28.38 -5.10
C GLY A 1210 -14.90 28.41 -4.53
N MET A 1211 -14.02 27.46 -4.89
CA MET A 1211 -12.60 27.46 -4.51
C MET A 1211 -11.70 28.25 -5.48
N GLU A 1212 -12.25 28.97 -6.46
CA GLU A 1212 -11.48 29.75 -7.44
C GLU A 1212 -10.68 30.90 -6.79
N ALA A 1213 -11.08 31.34 -5.60
CA ALA A 1213 -10.33 32.28 -4.78
C ALA A 1213 -9.08 31.67 -4.12
N TYR A 1214 -9.01 30.35 -3.98
CA TYR A 1214 -7.98 29.61 -3.24
C TYR A 1214 -6.70 29.34 -4.08
N GLY A 1215 -6.77 29.61 -5.38
CA GLY A 1215 -5.68 29.48 -6.36
C GLY A 1215 -4.97 30.79 -6.72
N ARG A 1216 -5.17 31.86 -5.94
CA ARG A 1216 -4.47 33.14 -6.07
C ARG A 1216 -3.32 33.25 -5.07
#